data_AF-A0A8J3NTA5-F1
#
_entry.id   AF-A0A8J3NTA5-F1
#
_cell.length_a   1.000
_cell.length_b   1.000
_cell.length_c   1.000
_cell.angle_alpha   90.00
_cell.angle_beta   90.00
_cell.angle_gamma   90.00
#
_symmetry.space_group_name_H-M   'P 1'
#
loop_
_entity.id
_entity.type
_entity.pdbx_description
1 polymer ?
#
loop_
_entity_poly.entity_id
_entity_poly.type
_entity_poly.pdbx_seq_one_letter_code
_entity_poly.pdbx_strand_id
1 'polypeptide(L)'
;MLVEDPPPDRRRIRRVRRRRLAIGTAVAVTLAFLGFSPVPSVASGAGAGPLPVQFKLTDNNGAWYDTGLTLFGTKSLGVAVLPRTGLSSLPLDVNALLNNTGAPALLQNLPLGTVLGILPGGSNPLVNLDKLTDAVNLSGGLLGFLNPNVQKAKQDINTLVAQLQNAPAGVPVDLSTLPVGVDLMNQLAALQSLSSPNLSLSPIAQFHVGAPDAASTHTVTSLIYPYGSQPIDQASAFAGDVSQQLTEPGLYAWACKVHPYMLGAVVVDDPLTPGLDFGKKLVVNARGGNLVVPSNANIIQQLVQKFFRITSPGNWQTFSNTVSNHWDPVYPPAPILMYDAAETPVLIPSLDAYYQSLFTEGVDLPALTQRPAVPGVGEVWIDAQMAMTAGKTKPGVATKIDVQNWTVARTVALPQINMNNPHNMWSDRNGNFIYQTEWFSDRLTVFDRRTGALVRTLQVGPDPSHVMTRVDTDQLHIAINGGNQVVEAAPGATGIDRRLMTQYAGEKPAHPHAHWMSADGRKMITPNVNNNDAALFQDLTQTSGNLTKGTTGQLPIATSMMPDSSKAYVANFLGQSVSCVSLDANACRSDAGTLVNNKIIDLWSTYDPVSGSSSGAFGGLPIQLPTSPDGQAVLVANTLTSNIAVIDPDTDKVVKYLPCDSGCHGINFGAKQGGGYYAYVSSKFANSVAVVDADPNGDGNPADAAIVGKFVLDQAPGTAKDDQVVAYNGMGGQGVFAYPIVYNGWVQNAPAEVAGLLTCRQLNPINPEAC
;
A
#
# COMPACT_ATOMS: atom_id res chain seq x y z
N MET A 1 -15.36 -60.16 -16.52
CA MET A 1 -15.21 -61.61 -16.77
C MET A 1 -14.07 -62.07 -15.86
N LEU A 2 -14.37 -62.84 -14.80
CA LEU A 2 -13.43 -63.49 -13.86
C LEU A 2 -12.44 -62.55 -13.09
N VAL A 3 -12.03 -62.77 -11.84
CA VAL A 3 -12.49 -63.42 -10.59
C VAL A 3 -11.24 -63.53 -9.69
N GLU A 4 -11.44 -63.54 -8.37
CA GLU A 4 -10.50 -63.99 -7.31
C GLU A 4 -9.49 -63.05 -6.63
N ASP A 5 -9.35 -63.35 -5.34
CA ASP A 5 -8.80 -62.72 -4.12
C ASP A 5 -8.37 -63.97 -3.24
N PRO A 6 -7.82 -63.94 -2.00
CA PRO A 6 -7.16 -62.89 -1.22
C PRO A 6 -5.80 -63.38 -0.56
N PRO A 7 -5.55 -63.52 0.78
CA PRO A 7 -4.35 -62.93 1.43
C PRO A 7 -3.52 -63.91 2.31
N PRO A 8 -2.60 -63.40 3.15
CA PRO A 8 -2.74 -63.61 4.62
C PRO A 8 -2.18 -62.44 5.47
N ASP A 9 -2.04 -62.54 6.80
CA ASP A 9 -2.96 -62.71 7.95
C ASP A 9 -2.09 -62.56 9.24
N ARG A 10 -2.75 -62.20 10.34
CA ARG A 10 -2.30 -61.76 11.68
C ARG A 10 -1.23 -62.58 12.42
N ARG A 11 -0.58 -61.92 13.41
CA ARG A 11 -0.63 -62.21 14.88
C ARG A 11 0.10 -61.12 15.72
N ARG A 12 -0.54 -60.49 16.73
CA ARG A 12 -0.58 -60.82 18.19
C ARG A 12 0.82 -60.74 18.88
N ILE A 13 1.04 -60.19 20.09
CA ILE A 13 0.21 -59.66 21.22
C ILE A 13 1.15 -58.82 22.17
N ARG A 14 0.80 -57.76 22.94
CA ARG A 14 0.13 -57.74 24.28
C ARG A 14 0.02 -56.30 24.85
N ARG A 15 -1.01 -55.97 25.65
CA ARG A 15 -1.11 -54.74 26.48
C ARG A 15 -0.73 -55.02 27.95
N VAL A 16 -0.09 -54.06 28.63
CA VAL A 16 -0.15 -53.93 30.10
C VAL A 16 -0.24 -52.44 30.48
N ARG A 17 -1.25 -52.06 31.28
CA ARG A 17 -1.35 -50.77 31.98
C ARG A 17 -0.68 -50.87 33.34
N ARG A 18 -0.07 -49.79 33.85
CA ARG A 18 -0.21 -49.37 35.26
C ARG A 18 0.22 -47.91 35.48
N ARG A 19 -0.56 -47.20 36.32
CA ARG A 19 -0.29 -45.83 36.83
C ARG A 19 0.91 -45.85 37.79
N ARG A 20 1.55 -44.69 38.00
CA ARG A 20 2.11 -44.32 39.31
C ARG A 20 1.82 -42.85 39.64
N LEU A 21 1.62 -42.62 40.94
CA LEU A 21 1.39 -41.32 41.57
C LEU A 21 2.73 -40.84 42.20
N ALA A 22 2.80 -39.56 42.55
CA ALA A 22 4.00 -38.92 43.09
C ALA A 22 4.34 -39.33 44.53
N ILE A 23 5.60 -39.11 44.93
CA ILE A 23 6.07 -38.20 46.00
C ILE A 23 7.61 -38.32 46.05
N GLY A 24 8.32 -37.22 46.31
CA GLY A 24 9.79 -37.16 46.23
C GLY A 24 10.50 -37.05 47.58
N THR A 25 11.83 -37.00 47.52
CA THR A 25 12.73 -36.49 48.58
C THR A 25 14.04 -36.07 47.93
N ALA A 26 14.62 -34.97 48.40
CA ALA A 26 15.91 -34.47 47.92
C ALA A 26 17.08 -35.10 48.70
N VAL A 27 18.17 -35.41 48.00
CA VAL A 27 19.52 -35.57 48.58
C VAL A 27 20.49 -34.88 47.63
N ALA A 28 21.28 -33.94 48.16
CA ALA A 28 22.32 -33.25 47.41
C ALA A 28 23.57 -34.13 47.29
N VAL A 29 24.13 -34.23 46.09
CA VAL A 29 25.49 -34.74 45.85
C VAL A 29 26.22 -33.74 44.96
N THR A 30 27.17 -33.01 45.54
CA THR A 30 28.10 -32.15 44.82
C THR A 30 29.09 -33.00 44.02
N LEU A 31 29.09 -32.82 42.70
CA LEU A 31 30.12 -33.32 41.79
C LEU A 31 30.63 -32.12 40.99
N ALA A 32 31.92 -31.83 41.15
CA ALA A 32 32.55 -30.67 40.53
C ALA A 32 32.70 -30.89 39.02
N PHE A 33 32.01 -30.08 38.22
CA PHE A 33 32.28 -29.94 36.80
C PHE A 33 33.16 -28.71 36.54
N LEU A 34 34.18 -28.89 35.72
CA LEU A 34 35.07 -27.82 35.26
C LEU A 34 34.24 -26.77 34.51
N GLY A 35 34.32 -25.52 34.97
CA GLY A 35 33.49 -24.43 34.48
C GLY A 35 33.85 -24.00 33.06
N PHE A 36 33.07 -24.46 32.08
CA PHE A 36 32.81 -23.68 30.89
C PHE A 36 31.50 -22.93 31.10
N SER A 37 31.58 -21.65 31.47
CA SER A 37 30.44 -20.76 31.32
C SER A 37 30.14 -20.62 29.84
N PRO A 38 28.89 -20.83 29.37
CA PRO A 38 28.50 -20.33 28.06
C PRO A 38 28.65 -18.81 28.12
N VAL A 39 29.61 -18.27 27.38
CA VAL A 39 29.72 -16.83 27.21
C VAL A 39 28.40 -16.38 26.58
N PRO A 40 27.63 -15.47 27.19
CA PRO A 40 26.45 -14.94 26.53
C PRO A 40 26.90 -14.31 25.23
N SER A 41 26.31 -14.71 24.11
CA SER A 41 26.58 -14.08 22.81
C SER A 41 26.27 -12.60 22.95
N VAL A 42 27.34 -11.80 22.98
CA VAL A 42 27.26 -10.35 23.17
C VAL A 42 26.41 -9.82 22.03
N ALA A 43 25.25 -9.24 22.37
CA ALA A 43 24.45 -8.51 21.40
C ALA A 43 25.35 -7.40 20.84
N SER A 44 25.73 -7.53 19.56
CA SER A 44 26.61 -6.58 18.89
C SER A 44 25.91 -5.23 18.81
N GLY A 45 26.38 -4.29 19.63
CA GLY A 45 25.87 -2.92 19.65
C GLY A 45 25.97 -2.25 18.29
N ALA A 46 24.89 -1.55 17.95
CA ALA A 46 24.66 -0.73 16.77
C ALA A 46 25.91 -0.08 16.12
N GLY A 47 26.00 -0.22 14.80
CA GLY A 47 27.07 0.39 13.98
C GLY A 47 26.88 0.14 12.49
N ALA A 48 26.22 -0.95 12.13
CA ALA A 48 25.54 -1.11 10.85
C ALA A 48 24.17 -1.74 11.16
N GLY A 49 23.22 -1.66 10.22
CA GLY A 49 22.25 -2.75 10.14
C GLY A 49 23.01 -4.07 9.95
N PRO A 50 22.50 -5.24 10.39
CA PRO A 50 23.14 -6.49 10.02
C PRO A 50 23.34 -6.49 8.49
N LEU A 51 24.55 -6.79 8.04
CA LEU A 51 24.82 -7.09 6.63
C LEU A 51 24.79 -8.62 6.54
N PRO A 52 23.87 -9.23 5.76
CA PRO A 52 22.91 -8.62 4.84
C PRO A 52 21.72 -7.91 5.52
N VAL A 53 21.20 -6.86 4.87
CA VAL A 53 20.00 -6.14 5.34
C VAL A 53 18.81 -7.09 5.19
N GLN A 54 18.34 -7.63 6.32
CA GLN A 54 17.25 -8.60 6.35
C GLN A 54 15.91 -7.90 6.53
N PHE A 55 14.96 -8.20 5.66
CA PHE A 55 13.56 -7.87 5.78
C PHE A 55 12.77 -9.15 6.01
N LYS A 56 12.08 -9.25 7.14
CA LYS A 56 11.01 -10.24 7.32
C LYS A 56 9.71 -9.64 6.79
N LEU A 57 9.11 -10.24 5.77
CA LEU A 57 7.81 -9.78 5.30
C LEU A 57 6.71 -10.21 6.30
N THR A 58 5.86 -9.26 6.70
CA THR A 58 4.78 -9.48 7.67
C THR A 58 3.51 -8.72 7.29
N ASP A 59 2.41 -9.06 7.94
CA ASP A 59 1.11 -8.38 7.88
C ASP A 59 0.95 -7.27 8.94
N ASN A 60 1.99 -6.98 9.73
CA ASN A 60 1.92 -5.98 10.80
C ASN A 60 1.98 -4.55 10.25
N ASN A 61 1.03 -3.71 10.70
CA ASN A 61 0.97 -2.28 10.38
C ASN A 61 2.32 -1.57 10.62
N GLY A 62 2.88 -0.93 9.59
CA GLY A 62 4.16 -0.20 9.68
C GLY A 62 5.42 -1.08 9.78
N ALA A 63 5.27 -2.40 9.65
CA ALA A 63 6.36 -3.38 9.67
C ALA A 63 6.17 -4.46 8.59
N TRP A 64 5.64 -4.08 7.43
CA TRP A 64 5.36 -5.01 6.34
C TRP A 64 6.62 -5.62 5.73
N TYR A 65 7.68 -4.82 5.63
CA TYR A 65 9.05 -5.29 5.42
C TYR A 65 9.80 -5.02 6.74
N ASP A 66 9.76 -5.92 7.72
CA ASP A 66 10.34 -5.66 9.06
C ASP A 66 11.87 -5.90 9.06
N THR A 67 12.66 -4.85 9.27
CA THR A 67 14.13 -4.97 9.45
C THR A 67 14.55 -5.43 10.86
N GLY A 68 13.62 -5.52 11.80
CA GLY A 68 13.87 -5.64 13.23
C GLY A 68 14.28 -4.32 13.90
N LEU A 69 14.69 -3.31 13.12
CA LEU A 69 15.09 -1.99 13.58
C LEU A 69 13.96 -0.98 13.32
N THR A 70 13.82 0.02 14.18
CA THR A 70 12.89 1.14 13.96
C THR A 70 13.71 2.37 13.61
N LEU A 71 13.66 2.79 12.35
CA LEU A 71 14.35 3.97 11.83
C LEU A 71 13.30 5.00 11.43
N PHE A 72 13.37 6.19 12.01
CA PHE A 72 12.50 7.33 11.67
C PHE A 72 10.99 6.98 11.66
N GLY A 73 10.53 6.21 12.66
CA GLY A 73 9.11 5.89 12.86
C GLY A 73 8.58 4.68 12.09
N THR A 74 9.39 4.09 11.21
CA THR A 74 9.07 2.88 10.43
C THR A 74 10.03 1.74 10.74
N LYS A 75 9.58 0.49 10.55
CA LYS A 75 10.47 -0.68 10.52
C LYS A 75 10.91 -1.11 9.13
N SER A 76 10.37 -0.46 8.10
CA SER A 76 10.54 -0.85 6.70
C SER A 76 11.61 -0.09 5.93
N LEU A 77 12.45 0.65 6.65
CA LEU A 77 13.64 1.29 6.13
C LEU A 77 14.89 0.56 6.64
N GLY A 78 15.81 0.26 5.74
CA GLY A 78 17.22 -0.03 6.04
C GLY A 78 18.14 1.06 5.50
N VAL A 79 19.38 1.09 5.99
CA VAL A 79 20.45 1.90 5.40
C VAL A 79 21.71 1.04 5.33
N ALA A 80 22.43 1.11 4.21
CA ALA A 80 23.65 0.38 3.95
C ALA A 80 24.71 1.32 3.35
N VAL A 81 25.96 0.87 3.27
CA VAL A 81 27.08 1.62 2.68
C VAL A 81 27.69 0.77 1.58
N LEU A 82 27.96 1.36 0.41
CA LEU A 82 28.66 0.67 -0.68
C LEU A 82 30.15 0.49 -0.33
N PRO A 83 30.67 -0.74 -0.21
CA PRO A 83 32.06 -0.94 0.19
C PRO A 83 33.02 -0.46 -0.88
N ARG A 84 33.98 0.37 -0.48
CA ARG A 84 35.09 0.85 -1.30
C ARG A 84 36.41 0.18 -0.87
N THR A 85 37.34 -0.04 -1.80
CA THR A 85 38.64 -0.62 -1.46
C THR A 85 39.38 0.23 -0.43
N GLY A 86 39.88 -0.39 0.64
CA GLY A 86 40.51 0.32 1.77
C GLY A 86 39.55 0.98 2.77
N LEU A 87 38.25 1.07 2.47
CA LEU A 87 37.23 1.70 3.31
C LEU A 87 36.22 0.70 3.92
N SER A 88 36.35 -0.59 3.63
CA SER A 88 35.40 -1.64 4.02
C SER A 88 35.27 -1.90 5.53
N SER A 89 36.02 -1.19 6.37
CA SER A 89 35.95 -1.25 7.84
C SER A 89 35.19 -0.07 8.47
N LEU A 90 34.57 0.81 7.68
CA LEU A 90 33.70 1.88 8.18
C LEU A 90 32.31 1.34 8.55
N PRO A 91 31.93 1.29 9.84
CA PRO A 91 30.53 1.13 10.23
C PRO A 91 29.77 2.44 9.94
N LEU A 92 28.54 2.33 9.44
CA LEU A 92 27.66 3.47 9.16
C LEU A 92 27.30 4.31 10.40
N ASP A 93 27.30 3.72 11.60
CA ASP A 93 26.83 4.31 12.85
C ASP A 93 25.44 4.96 12.73
N VAL A 94 24.44 4.08 12.56
CA VAL A 94 23.03 4.46 12.49
C VAL A 94 22.56 5.24 13.74
N ASN A 95 23.28 5.18 14.87
CA ASN A 95 22.95 5.98 16.05
C ASN A 95 23.20 7.48 15.82
N ALA A 96 24.21 7.84 15.02
CA ALA A 96 24.46 9.23 14.64
C ALA A 96 23.31 9.79 13.78
N LEU A 97 22.81 8.98 12.83
CA LEU A 97 21.63 9.31 12.02
C LEU A 97 20.32 9.44 12.84
N LEU A 98 20.27 8.84 14.03
CA LEU A 98 19.09 8.85 14.92
C LEU A 98 19.10 9.97 15.99
N ASN A 99 20.06 10.92 15.94
CA ASN A 99 20.23 11.99 16.95
C ASN A 99 20.24 11.46 18.39
N ASN A 100 21.30 10.72 18.71
CA ASN A 100 21.44 9.96 19.96
C ASN A 100 21.52 10.84 21.24
N THR A 101 20.38 11.13 21.85
CA THR A 101 20.27 11.72 23.21
C THR A 101 19.94 10.69 24.31
N GLY A 102 20.02 9.39 24.01
CA GLY A 102 19.92 8.30 25.01
C GLY A 102 18.54 8.08 25.65
N ALA A 103 17.53 8.87 25.28
CA ALA A 103 16.12 8.59 25.51
C ALA A 103 15.47 8.04 24.22
N PRO A 104 14.29 7.41 24.28
CA PRO A 104 13.38 7.38 23.15
C PRO A 104 12.87 8.81 22.91
N ALA A 105 13.72 9.64 22.33
CA ALA A 105 13.32 10.94 21.82
C ALA A 105 12.23 10.66 20.78
N LEU A 106 11.02 11.15 21.07
CA LEU A 106 9.98 11.27 20.06
C LEU A 106 10.62 11.96 18.85
N LEU A 107 10.48 11.37 17.67
CA LEU A 107 10.77 12.09 16.44
C LEU A 107 9.87 13.33 16.46
N GLN A 108 10.48 14.50 16.50
CA GLN A 108 9.82 15.79 16.57
C GLN A 108 10.23 16.58 15.34
N ASN A 109 9.25 17.22 14.69
CA ASN A 109 9.49 18.05 13.53
C ASN A 109 10.41 19.22 13.89
N LEU A 110 11.32 19.55 12.98
CA LEU A 110 12.08 20.79 13.13
C LEU A 110 11.15 21.98 12.88
N PRO A 111 11.15 23.02 13.74
CA PRO A 111 10.33 24.20 13.51
C PRO A 111 10.57 24.81 12.12
N LEU A 112 9.51 25.25 11.45
CA LEU A 112 9.62 25.91 10.15
C LEU A 112 10.57 27.12 10.23
N GLY A 113 11.50 27.20 9.28
CA GLY A 113 12.54 28.23 9.27
C GLY A 113 13.75 27.98 10.19
N THR A 114 13.86 26.80 10.81
CA THR A 114 15.03 26.45 11.63
C THR A 114 16.34 26.54 10.82
N VAL A 115 17.37 27.12 11.45
CA VAL A 115 18.72 27.30 10.91
C VAL A 115 19.66 26.26 11.50
N LEU A 116 20.51 25.64 10.67
CA LEU A 116 21.31 24.47 11.05
C LEU A 116 22.23 24.68 12.25
N GLY A 117 22.85 25.85 12.39
CA GLY A 117 23.74 26.18 13.51
C GLY A 117 23.05 26.37 14.87
N ILE A 118 21.71 26.42 14.91
CA ILE A 118 20.92 26.64 16.13
C ILE A 118 20.43 25.29 16.74
N LEU A 119 20.61 24.19 16.02
CA LEU A 119 20.09 22.88 16.41
C LEU A 119 20.89 22.20 17.54
N PRO A 120 20.24 21.39 18.40
CA PRO A 120 20.94 20.60 19.41
C PRO A 120 21.96 19.65 18.75
N GLY A 121 23.24 19.78 19.11
CA GLY A 121 24.34 19.04 18.47
C GLY A 121 25.07 19.83 17.37
N GLY A 122 24.56 21.00 16.97
CA GLY A 122 25.14 21.84 15.92
C GLY A 122 24.90 21.31 14.50
N SER A 123 25.60 21.88 13.53
CA SER A 123 25.42 21.52 12.12
C SER A 123 25.90 20.10 11.78
N ASN A 124 27.06 19.67 12.31
CA ASN A 124 27.77 18.47 11.84
C ASN A 124 26.94 17.16 11.86
N PRO A 125 26.21 16.81 12.93
CA PRO A 125 25.42 15.58 12.97
C PRO A 125 24.33 15.55 11.89
N LEU A 126 23.74 16.72 11.60
CA LEU A 126 22.64 16.88 10.66
C LEU A 126 23.09 16.94 9.19
N VAL A 127 24.38 17.13 8.93
CA VAL A 127 24.95 17.04 7.57
C VAL A 127 25.81 15.78 7.37
N ASN A 128 25.90 14.92 8.39
CA ASN A 128 26.68 13.67 8.41
C ASN A 128 28.17 13.86 8.04
N LEU A 129 28.69 15.09 8.09
CA LEU A 129 30.03 15.44 7.59
C LEU A 129 31.17 14.93 8.47
N ASP A 130 30.88 14.54 9.73
CA ASP A 130 31.86 13.84 10.56
C ASP A 130 32.16 12.44 9.99
N LYS A 131 31.16 11.71 9.50
CA LYS A 131 31.35 10.40 8.85
C LYS A 131 32.06 10.52 7.52
N LEU A 132 31.74 11.55 6.73
CA LEU A 132 32.51 11.88 5.52
C LEU A 132 33.98 12.21 5.86
N THR A 133 34.23 12.92 6.96
CA THR A 133 35.60 13.22 7.43
C THR A 133 36.36 11.96 7.80
N ASP A 134 35.73 11.00 8.50
CA ASP A 134 36.31 9.70 8.82
C ASP A 134 36.62 8.89 7.55
N ALA A 135 35.72 8.88 6.58
CA ALA A 135 35.93 8.21 5.29
C ALA A 135 37.07 8.83 4.48
N VAL A 136 37.14 10.15 4.41
CA VAL A 136 38.24 10.90 3.78
C VAL A 136 39.58 10.62 4.47
N ASN A 137 39.62 10.55 5.80
CA ASN A 137 40.83 10.18 6.54
C ASN A 137 41.32 8.78 6.14
N LEU A 138 40.41 7.79 6.09
CA LEU A 138 40.74 6.40 5.77
C LEU A 138 41.07 6.18 4.29
N SER A 139 40.52 6.99 3.36
CA SER A 139 40.74 6.80 1.92
C SER A 139 42.20 7.03 1.49
N GLY A 140 42.98 7.75 2.31
CA GLY A 140 44.43 7.91 2.10
C GLY A 140 45.28 6.79 2.70
N GLY A 141 44.71 5.85 3.46
CA GLY A 141 45.42 4.77 4.14
C GLY A 141 46.44 5.24 5.19
N LEU A 142 47.42 4.38 5.50
CA LEU A 142 48.47 4.62 6.51
C LEU A 142 49.28 5.91 6.34
N LEU A 143 49.36 6.45 5.12
CA LEU A 143 50.05 7.70 4.79
C LEU A 143 49.08 8.79 4.30
N GLY A 144 47.78 8.66 4.57
CA GLY A 144 46.74 9.58 4.08
C GLY A 144 46.90 11.03 4.56
N PHE A 145 47.61 11.23 5.67
CA PHE A 145 48.01 12.56 6.14
C PHE A 145 48.97 13.30 5.20
N LEU A 146 49.65 12.59 4.29
CA LEU A 146 50.49 13.16 3.23
C LEU A 146 49.75 13.36 1.90
N ASN A 147 48.53 12.81 1.75
CA ASN A 147 47.76 12.97 0.52
C ASN A 147 47.14 14.38 0.47
N PRO A 148 47.49 15.22 -0.52
CA PRO A 148 46.99 16.59 -0.58
C PRO A 148 45.48 16.66 -0.75
N ASN A 149 44.87 15.71 -1.47
CA ASN A 149 43.42 15.66 -1.68
C ASN A 149 42.68 15.34 -0.39
N VAL A 150 43.26 14.48 0.48
CA VAL A 150 42.71 14.19 1.81
C VAL A 150 42.76 15.44 2.70
N GLN A 151 43.88 16.18 2.71
CA GLN A 151 43.98 17.40 3.53
C GLN A 151 43.05 18.51 3.02
N LYS A 152 42.98 18.70 1.71
CA LYS A 152 42.09 19.67 1.05
C LYS A 152 40.62 19.32 1.27
N ALA A 153 40.21 18.06 1.07
CA ALA A 153 38.85 17.59 1.37
C ALA A 153 38.44 17.89 2.82
N LYS A 154 39.30 17.64 3.81
CA LYS A 154 39.01 17.96 5.22
C LYS A 154 38.86 19.46 5.47
N GLN A 155 39.68 20.29 4.82
CA GLN A 155 39.54 21.75 4.89
C GLN A 155 38.22 22.22 4.25
N ASP A 156 37.84 21.61 3.13
CA ASP A 156 36.63 21.94 2.38
C ASP A 156 35.36 21.46 3.10
N ILE A 157 35.39 20.30 3.75
CA ILE A 157 34.32 19.83 4.66
C ILE A 157 34.10 20.87 5.78
N ASN A 158 35.15 21.26 6.49
CA ASN A 158 35.05 22.26 7.56
C ASN A 158 34.55 23.63 7.06
N THR A 159 34.92 23.99 5.83
CA THR A 159 34.48 25.25 5.19
C THR A 159 33.03 25.16 4.74
N LEU A 160 32.58 24.01 4.23
CA LEU A 160 31.18 23.75 3.89
C LEU A 160 30.29 23.76 5.14
N VAL A 161 30.74 23.10 6.24
CA VAL A 161 30.10 23.20 7.57
C VAL A 161 29.86 24.67 7.94
N ALA A 162 30.91 25.50 7.89
CA ALA A 162 30.82 26.91 8.27
C ALA A 162 29.87 27.73 7.37
N GLN A 163 29.77 27.40 6.08
CA GLN A 163 28.81 28.03 5.17
C GLN A 163 27.36 27.57 5.45
N LEU A 164 27.16 26.28 5.73
CA LEU A 164 25.85 25.71 6.03
C LEU A 164 25.30 26.10 7.41
N GLN A 165 26.14 26.52 8.37
CA GLN A 165 25.68 26.93 9.72
C GLN A 165 24.53 27.96 9.71
N ASN A 166 24.47 28.84 8.70
CA ASN A 166 23.41 29.86 8.57
C ASN A 166 22.35 29.50 7.53
N ALA A 167 22.43 28.32 6.89
CA ALA A 167 21.43 27.87 5.92
C ALA A 167 20.14 27.40 6.62
N PRO A 168 18.95 27.68 6.05
CA PRO A 168 17.71 27.07 6.51
C PRO A 168 17.74 25.56 6.30
N ALA A 169 17.37 24.77 7.32
CA ALA A 169 17.51 23.31 7.29
C ALA A 169 16.68 22.63 6.19
N GLY A 170 15.56 23.26 5.78
CA GLY A 170 14.66 22.75 4.74
C GLY A 170 14.89 23.30 3.33
N VAL A 171 15.94 24.09 3.08
CA VAL A 171 16.22 24.64 1.74
C VAL A 171 17.30 23.79 1.04
N PRO A 172 17.03 23.20 -0.13
CA PRO A 172 18.04 22.47 -0.90
C PRO A 172 19.20 23.39 -1.32
N VAL A 173 20.43 22.90 -1.16
CA VAL A 173 21.67 23.63 -1.47
C VAL A 173 22.34 23.00 -2.68
N ASP A 174 22.34 23.72 -3.80
CA ASP A 174 23.14 23.37 -4.98
C ASP A 174 24.63 23.57 -4.66
N LEU A 175 25.37 22.46 -4.50
CA LEU A 175 26.78 22.50 -4.13
C LEU A 175 27.67 23.06 -5.24
N SER A 176 27.19 23.15 -6.49
CA SER A 176 27.94 23.79 -7.59
C SER A 176 27.95 25.32 -7.49
N THR A 177 26.97 25.91 -6.81
CA THR A 177 26.92 27.37 -6.57
C THR A 177 27.87 27.83 -5.46
N LEU A 178 28.35 26.89 -4.64
CA LEU A 178 29.32 27.15 -3.57
C LEU A 178 30.74 26.82 -4.07
N PRO A 179 31.70 27.78 -4.06
CA PRO A 179 33.07 27.49 -4.46
C PRO A 179 33.72 26.33 -3.68
N VAL A 180 33.39 26.20 -2.39
CA VAL A 180 33.82 25.08 -1.55
C VAL A 180 33.15 23.75 -1.93
N GLY A 181 31.90 23.78 -2.41
CA GLY A 181 31.18 22.59 -2.82
C GLY A 181 31.78 22.01 -4.10
N VAL A 182 32.12 22.86 -5.07
CA VAL A 182 32.87 22.47 -6.27
C VAL A 182 34.25 21.89 -5.91
N ASP A 183 35.01 22.58 -5.06
CA ASP A 183 36.32 22.09 -4.59
C ASP A 183 36.20 20.72 -3.90
N LEU A 184 35.26 20.59 -2.96
CA LEU A 184 35.03 19.35 -2.20
C LEU A 184 34.64 18.19 -3.12
N MET A 185 33.66 18.37 -4.01
CA MET A 185 33.21 17.31 -4.91
C MET A 185 34.33 16.85 -5.85
N ASN A 186 35.22 17.77 -6.28
CA ASN A 186 36.41 17.40 -7.04
C ASN A 186 37.41 16.57 -6.21
N GLN A 187 37.63 16.91 -4.93
CA GLN A 187 38.48 16.08 -4.06
C GLN A 187 37.87 14.70 -3.81
N LEU A 188 36.56 14.65 -3.52
CA LEU A 188 35.85 13.39 -3.28
C LEU A 188 35.88 12.49 -4.51
N ALA A 189 35.62 13.01 -5.71
CA ALA A 189 35.75 12.26 -6.96
C ALA A 189 37.18 11.70 -7.17
N ALA A 190 38.22 12.47 -6.83
CA ALA A 190 39.59 11.99 -6.89
C ALA A 190 39.85 10.87 -5.87
N LEU A 191 39.35 10.98 -4.63
CA LEU A 191 39.46 9.92 -3.61
C LEU A 191 38.65 8.66 -3.98
N GLN A 192 37.48 8.81 -4.57
CA GLN A 192 36.66 7.72 -5.12
C GLN A 192 37.40 6.95 -6.23
N SER A 193 38.20 7.62 -7.06
CA SER A 193 39.04 6.97 -8.10
C SER A 193 40.20 6.15 -7.53
N LEU A 194 40.65 6.47 -6.32
CA LEU A 194 41.68 5.71 -5.58
C LEU A 194 41.09 4.56 -4.76
N SER A 195 39.77 4.57 -4.52
CA SER A 195 39.04 3.64 -3.65
C SER A 195 37.82 3.06 -4.37
N SER A 196 38.05 2.39 -5.51
CA SER A 196 36.99 1.82 -6.35
C SER A 196 35.99 0.95 -5.55
N PRO A 197 34.69 0.93 -5.94
CA PRO A 197 33.70 0.05 -5.33
C PRO A 197 34.11 -1.42 -5.42
N ASN A 198 34.04 -2.13 -4.30
CA ASN A 198 34.25 -3.57 -4.25
C ASN A 198 32.91 -4.29 -4.37
N LEU A 199 32.44 -4.45 -5.61
CA LEU A 199 31.14 -5.06 -5.93
C LEU A 199 30.99 -6.52 -5.44
N SER A 200 32.09 -7.23 -5.16
CA SER A 200 32.03 -8.57 -4.54
C SER A 200 31.56 -8.55 -3.08
N LEU A 201 31.57 -7.37 -2.44
CA LEU A 201 31.08 -7.14 -1.08
C LEU A 201 29.83 -6.24 -1.06
N SER A 202 29.27 -5.86 -2.22
CA SER A 202 28.09 -5.00 -2.31
C SER A 202 26.96 -5.47 -1.38
N PRO A 203 26.24 -4.55 -0.70
CA PRO A 203 25.21 -4.92 0.26
C PRO A 203 24.14 -5.79 -0.39
N ILE A 204 23.58 -6.71 0.40
CA ILE A 204 22.49 -7.58 -0.05
C ILE A 204 21.26 -7.23 0.78
N ALA A 205 20.16 -6.91 0.10
CA ALA A 205 18.84 -6.95 0.70
C ALA A 205 18.32 -8.39 0.63
N GLN A 206 18.01 -8.99 1.77
CA GLN A 206 17.40 -10.31 1.88
C GLN A 206 15.95 -10.17 2.35
N PHE A 207 15.05 -10.89 1.71
CA PHE A 207 13.61 -10.82 1.97
C PHE A 207 13.10 -12.22 2.31
N HIS A 208 12.62 -12.37 3.54
CA HIS A 208 12.11 -13.63 4.08
C HIS A 208 10.60 -13.59 4.25
N VAL A 209 9.87 -14.46 3.54
CA VAL A 209 8.43 -14.68 3.69
C VAL A 209 8.20 -15.95 4.49
N GLY A 210 7.80 -15.78 5.75
CA GLY A 210 7.58 -16.89 6.68
C GLY A 210 6.21 -17.54 6.53
N ALA A 211 6.15 -18.87 6.64
CA ALA A 211 4.90 -19.66 6.70
C ALA A 211 4.64 -20.19 8.14
N PRO A 212 3.41 -20.57 8.53
CA PRO A 212 2.22 -20.72 7.69
C PRO A 212 0.89 -20.12 8.23
N ASP A 213 0.88 -19.41 9.37
CA ASP A 213 -0.33 -19.20 10.20
C ASP A 213 -1.52 -18.49 9.52
N ALA A 214 -1.33 -17.92 8.32
CA ALA A 214 -2.41 -17.45 7.46
C ALA A 214 -2.17 -17.71 5.95
N ALA A 215 -1.29 -18.65 5.56
CA ALA A 215 -1.07 -19.07 4.16
C ALA A 215 -0.80 -17.99 3.08
N SER A 216 -0.58 -16.73 3.49
CA SER A 216 -0.32 -15.60 2.60
C SER A 216 1.01 -15.74 1.87
N THR A 217 1.03 -15.30 0.62
CA THR A 217 2.23 -15.28 -0.23
C THR A 217 2.50 -13.86 -0.70
N HIS A 218 3.78 -13.47 -0.71
CA HIS A 218 4.17 -12.12 -1.09
C HIS A 218 5.00 -12.11 -2.36
N THR A 219 5.26 -10.90 -2.86
CA THR A 219 6.25 -10.65 -3.91
C THR A 219 7.17 -9.52 -3.45
N VAL A 220 8.35 -9.44 -4.05
CA VAL A 220 9.28 -8.32 -3.94
C VAL A 220 9.49 -7.80 -5.35
N THR A 221 9.01 -6.58 -5.60
CA THR A 221 9.08 -5.92 -6.90
C THR A 221 9.65 -4.52 -6.73
N SER A 222 10.66 -4.20 -7.51
CA SER A 222 11.35 -2.91 -7.43
C SER A 222 10.40 -1.79 -7.86
N LEU A 223 10.26 -0.77 -7.01
CA LEU A 223 9.48 0.45 -7.25
C LEU A 223 10.39 1.62 -7.60
N ILE A 224 11.53 1.74 -6.92
CA ILE A 224 12.60 2.71 -7.18
C ILE A 224 13.93 1.96 -7.11
N TYR A 225 14.85 2.24 -8.03
CA TYR A 225 16.22 1.69 -8.00
C TYR A 225 17.18 2.60 -8.79
N PRO A 226 18.48 2.67 -8.45
CA PRO A 226 19.47 3.44 -9.20
C PRO A 226 19.61 2.96 -10.65
N TYR A 227 19.74 3.93 -11.55
CA TYR A 227 19.97 3.66 -12.98
C TYR A 227 21.30 2.92 -13.17
N GLY A 228 21.27 1.79 -13.87
CA GLY A 228 22.41 0.86 -14.02
C GLY A 228 22.33 -0.37 -13.12
N SER A 229 21.65 -0.28 -11.98
CA SER A 229 21.37 -1.46 -11.14
C SER A 229 20.29 -2.36 -11.74
N GLN A 230 20.32 -3.65 -11.42
CA GLN A 230 19.33 -4.63 -11.89
C GLN A 230 18.12 -4.67 -10.93
N PRO A 231 16.88 -4.45 -11.41
CA PRO A 231 15.70 -4.60 -10.57
C PRO A 231 15.39 -6.07 -10.28
N ILE A 232 14.79 -6.31 -9.12
CA ILE A 232 14.02 -7.55 -8.87
C ILE A 232 12.55 -7.34 -9.23
N ASP A 233 11.97 -8.29 -9.97
CA ASP A 233 10.54 -8.42 -10.23
C ASP A 233 10.18 -9.91 -10.29
N GLN A 234 9.47 -10.41 -9.27
CA GLN A 234 9.14 -11.83 -9.18
C GLN A 234 7.95 -12.20 -10.07
N ALA A 235 8.08 -13.31 -10.80
CA ALA A 235 7.04 -13.81 -11.70
C ALA A 235 5.82 -14.41 -10.98
N SER A 236 5.93 -14.76 -9.70
CA SER A 236 4.85 -15.29 -8.86
C SER A 236 5.02 -14.84 -7.41
N ALA A 237 3.94 -14.90 -6.63
CA ALA A 237 4.05 -14.87 -5.19
C ALA A 237 4.83 -16.09 -4.65
N PHE A 238 5.46 -15.96 -3.49
CA PHE A 238 6.32 -16.99 -2.89
C PHE A 238 6.23 -17.02 -1.35
N ALA A 239 6.73 -18.12 -0.79
CA ALA A 239 7.16 -18.25 0.60
C ALA A 239 8.60 -18.77 0.63
N GLY A 240 9.41 -18.39 1.63
CA GLY A 240 10.85 -18.63 1.67
C GLY A 240 11.67 -17.35 1.45
N ASP A 241 12.86 -17.47 0.86
CA ASP A 241 13.84 -16.40 0.78
C ASP A 241 14.10 -15.93 -0.66
N VAL A 242 14.23 -14.63 -0.85
CA VAL A 242 14.78 -14.02 -2.07
C VAL A 242 15.75 -12.90 -1.69
N SER A 243 16.67 -12.53 -2.59
CA SER A 243 17.61 -11.44 -2.33
C SER A 243 17.94 -10.63 -3.57
N GLN A 244 18.40 -9.40 -3.35
CA GLN A 244 18.93 -8.51 -4.39
C GLN A 244 20.26 -7.94 -3.91
N GLN A 245 21.28 -7.98 -4.76
CA GLN A 245 22.54 -7.30 -4.54
C GLN A 245 22.40 -5.83 -4.95
N LEU A 246 22.83 -4.92 -4.10
CA LEU A 246 22.71 -3.48 -4.27
C LEU A 246 24.07 -2.93 -4.72
N THR A 247 24.24 -2.72 -6.03
CA THR A 247 25.55 -2.47 -6.65
C THR A 247 25.92 -0.99 -6.76
N GLU A 248 24.93 -0.11 -6.75
CA GLU A 248 25.11 1.34 -6.93
C GLU A 248 24.74 2.09 -5.64
N PRO A 249 25.29 3.30 -5.40
CA PRO A 249 24.72 4.21 -4.42
C PRO A 249 23.31 4.65 -4.83
N GLY A 250 22.43 4.80 -3.85
CA GLY A 250 21.14 5.45 -4.03
C GLY A 250 19.96 4.80 -3.33
N LEU A 251 18.76 5.30 -3.65
CA LEU A 251 17.50 4.81 -3.11
C LEU A 251 17.02 3.56 -3.85
N TYR A 252 16.92 2.45 -3.12
CA TYR A 252 16.20 1.24 -3.52
C TYR A 252 14.88 1.17 -2.73
N ALA A 253 13.77 0.93 -3.42
CA ALA A 253 12.46 0.72 -2.81
C ALA A 253 11.71 -0.42 -3.50
N TRP A 254 10.93 -1.17 -2.73
CA TRP A 254 10.15 -2.33 -3.19
C TRP A 254 8.71 -2.27 -2.72
N ALA A 255 7.84 -2.94 -3.48
CA ALA A 255 6.46 -3.21 -3.11
C ALA A 255 6.12 -4.70 -3.33
N CYS A 256 5.13 -5.19 -2.60
CA CYS A 256 4.45 -6.45 -2.94
C CYS A 256 3.36 -6.18 -3.98
N LYS A 257 3.40 -6.81 -5.16
CA LYS A 257 2.32 -6.70 -6.17
C LYS A 257 1.00 -7.31 -5.71
N VAL A 258 1.04 -8.35 -4.87
CA VAL A 258 -0.15 -8.95 -4.23
C VAL A 258 -0.74 -8.00 -3.18
N HIS A 259 0.10 -7.21 -2.51
CA HIS A 259 -0.29 -6.29 -1.44
C HIS A 259 0.40 -4.91 -1.62
N PRO A 260 -0.02 -4.05 -2.58
CA PRO A 260 0.77 -2.87 -3.05
C PRO A 260 1.04 -1.72 -2.06
N TYR A 261 0.76 -1.95 -0.78
CA TYR A 261 0.98 -1.04 0.35
C TYR A 261 2.01 -1.59 1.34
N MET A 262 2.39 -2.88 1.20
CA MET A 262 3.61 -3.40 1.79
C MET A 262 4.78 -2.77 1.04
N LEU A 263 5.44 -1.80 1.66
CA LEU A 263 6.60 -1.11 1.10
C LEU A 263 7.83 -1.39 1.97
N GLY A 264 8.99 -1.50 1.33
CA GLY A 264 10.30 -1.55 1.97
C GLY A 264 11.30 -0.70 1.20
N ALA A 265 12.32 -0.15 1.88
CA ALA A 265 13.35 0.65 1.24
C ALA A 265 14.74 0.46 1.88
N VAL A 266 15.79 0.59 1.08
CA VAL A 266 17.18 0.75 1.53
C VAL A 266 17.78 1.95 0.83
N VAL A 267 18.37 2.86 1.60
CA VAL A 267 19.32 3.84 1.05
C VAL A 267 20.72 3.23 1.11
N VAL A 268 21.39 3.13 -0.04
CA VAL A 268 22.78 2.66 -0.14
C VAL A 268 23.67 3.87 -0.30
N ASP A 269 24.36 4.22 0.78
CA ASP A 269 25.19 5.40 0.86
C ASP A 269 26.58 5.17 0.24
N ASP A 270 27.17 6.22 -0.36
CA ASP A 270 28.58 6.24 -0.74
C ASP A 270 29.37 6.96 0.36
N PRO A 271 30.30 6.30 1.06
CA PRO A 271 30.97 6.89 2.22
C PRO A 271 31.84 8.12 1.85
N LEU A 272 32.07 8.38 0.56
CA LEU A 272 32.77 9.57 0.07
C LEU A 272 31.80 10.61 -0.53
N THR A 273 30.59 10.75 0.01
CA THR A 273 29.63 11.81 -0.35
C THR A 273 29.05 12.55 0.86
N PRO A 274 28.63 13.83 0.73
CA PRO A 274 28.08 14.61 1.83
C PRO A 274 26.59 14.32 2.07
N GLY A 275 26.27 13.54 3.11
CA GLY A 275 24.90 13.13 3.44
C GLY A 275 24.52 11.79 2.79
N LEU A 276 23.31 11.29 3.04
CA LEU A 276 22.87 10.00 2.49
C LEU A 276 22.62 10.12 0.98
N ASP A 277 23.39 9.40 0.17
CA ASP A 277 23.28 9.45 -1.29
C ASP A 277 22.01 8.76 -1.81
N PHE A 278 21.14 9.49 -2.51
CA PHE A 278 19.97 8.96 -3.24
C PHE A 278 20.30 8.50 -4.67
N GLY A 279 21.55 8.65 -5.11
CA GLY A 279 22.05 8.30 -6.43
C GLY A 279 21.74 9.38 -7.47
N LYS A 280 22.50 9.43 -8.56
CA LYS A 280 22.34 10.48 -9.58
C LYS A 280 21.02 10.40 -10.35
N LYS A 281 20.69 9.18 -10.80
CA LYS A 281 19.52 8.86 -11.62
C LYS A 281 18.84 7.64 -11.03
N LEU A 282 17.52 7.71 -10.93
CA LEU A 282 16.67 6.65 -10.41
C LEU A 282 15.72 6.19 -11.52
N VAL A 283 15.40 4.90 -11.55
CA VAL A 283 14.30 4.36 -12.34
C VAL A 283 13.09 4.21 -11.41
N VAL A 284 12.00 4.86 -11.76
CA VAL A 284 10.69 4.67 -11.12
C VAL A 284 9.92 3.64 -11.92
N ASN A 285 9.45 2.58 -11.26
CA ASN A 285 8.65 1.54 -11.87
C ASN A 285 7.19 2.00 -12.06
N ALA A 286 6.99 2.90 -13.02
CA ALA A 286 5.69 3.41 -13.42
C ALA A 286 5.64 3.57 -14.95
N ARG A 287 4.42 3.66 -15.50
CA ARG A 287 4.16 3.92 -16.94
C ARG A 287 4.94 2.99 -17.89
N GLY A 288 5.06 1.71 -17.54
CA GLY A 288 5.81 0.71 -18.30
C GLY A 288 7.22 0.42 -17.79
N GLY A 289 7.57 0.88 -16.57
CA GLY A 289 8.81 0.52 -15.87
C GLY A 289 10.07 1.29 -16.28
N ASN A 290 9.95 2.26 -17.18
CA ASN A 290 11.07 2.94 -17.84
C ASN A 290 11.23 4.43 -17.47
N LEU A 291 10.57 4.91 -16.41
CA LEU A 291 10.63 6.31 -16.01
C LEU A 291 11.97 6.61 -15.30
N VAL A 292 13.00 6.93 -16.09
CA VAL A 292 14.30 7.39 -15.59
C VAL A 292 14.22 8.88 -15.25
N VAL A 293 14.55 9.25 -14.01
CA VAL A 293 14.49 10.62 -13.49
C VAL A 293 15.74 10.93 -12.64
N PRO A 294 16.15 12.21 -12.52
CA PRO A 294 17.12 12.60 -11.50
C PRO A 294 16.56 12.36 -10.09
N SER A 295 17.40 12.14 -9.10
CA SER A 295 16.92 11.86 -7.73
C SER A 295 16.21 13.04 -7.07
N ASN A 296 16.47 14.28 -7.49
CA ASN A 296 15.71 15.44 -7.03
C ASN A 296 14.31 15.59 -7.66
N ALA A 297 13.93 14.73 -8.60
CA ALA A 297 12.65 14.82 -9.30
C ALA A 297 11.45 14.78 -8.35
N ASN A 298 10.41 15.56 -8.66
CA ASN A 298 9.23 15.69 -7.83
C ASN A 298 8.55 14.34 -7.52
N ILE A 299 8.52 13.42 -8.49
CA ILE A 299 7.96 12.07 -8.27
C ILE A 299 8.72 11.27 -7.22
N ILE A 300 10.04 11.44 -7.10
CA ILE A 300 10.84 10.78 -6.04
C ILE A 300 10.44 11.35 -4.68
N GLN A 301 10.29 12.67 -4.58
CA GLN A 301 9.87 13.33 -3.33
C GLN A 301 8.48 12.86 -2.90
N GLN A 302 7.53 12.79 -3.84
CA GLN A 302 6.17 12.28 -3.56
C GLN A 302 6.20 10.82 -3.10
N LEU A 303 6.95 9.94 -3.77
CA LEU A 303 7.00 8.52 -3.41
C LEU A 303 7.69 8.28 -2.06
N VAL A 304 8.74 9.03 -1.73
CA VAL A 304 9.40 8.96 -0.41
C VAL A 304 8.49 9.54 0.68
N GLN A 305 7.76 10.62 0.43
CA GLN A 305 6.74 11.13 1.36
C GLN A 305 5.64 10.08 1.61
N LYS A 306 5.14 9.42 0.56
CA LYS A 306 4.18 8.32 0.71
C LYS A 306 4.75 7.14 1.46
N PHE A 307 6.00 6.76 1.22
CA PHE A 307 6.65 5.68 1.98
C PHE A 307 6.58 5.94 3.50
N PHE A 308 6.93 7.14 3.97
CA PHE A 308 6.86 7.46 5.41
C PHE A 308 5.42 7.61 5.93
N ARG A 309 4.49 8.20 5.15
CA ARG A 309 3.06 8.28 5.53
C ARG A 309 2.38 6.90 5.57
N ILE A 310 2.82 5.95 4.75
CA ILE A 310 2.30 4.57 4.70
C ILE A 310 2.90 3.74 5.84
N THR A 311 4.23 3.71 5.93
CA THR A 311 4.97 2.76 6.80
C THR A 311 5.22 3.24 8.23
N SER A 312 4.86 4.48 8.57
CA SER A 312 4.93 5.00 9.94
C SER A 312 3.51 5.31 10.45
N PRO A 313 2.89 4.43 11.27
CA PRO A 313 1.51 4.64 11.73
C PRO A 313 1.30 5.91 12.58
N GLY A 314 2.37 6.49 13.13
CA GLY A 314 2.33 7.81 13.79
C GLY A 314 2.01 8.98 12.84
N ASN A 315 2.20 8.79 11.53
CA ASN A 315 1.91 9.81 10.50
C ASN A 315 0.49 9.72 9.93
N TRP A 316 -0.38 8.85 10.46
CA TRP A 316 -1.76 8.69 9.98
C TRP A 316 -2.68 9.80 10.53
N GLN A 317 -3.65 10.24 9.73
CA GLN A 317 -4.54 11.36 10.04
C GLN A 317 -5.68 10.94 10.97
N THR A 318 -5.68 11.44 12.21
CA THR A 318 -6.75 11.15 13.17
C THR A 318 -7.69 12.34 13.31
N PHE A 319 -8.81 12.28 12.58
CA PHE A 319 -9.91 13.24 12.66
C PHE A 319 -10.80 12.97 13.88
N SER A 320 -11.64 13.94 14.24
CA SER A 320 -12.70 13.82 15.23
C SER A 320 -14.02 14.38 14.68
N ASN A 321 -15.16 13.90 15.18
CA ASN A 321 -16.48 14.48 14.88
C ASN A 321 -16.74 15.83 15.59
N THR A 322 -15.98 16.18 16.64
CA THR A 322 -16.34 17.28 17.57
C THR A 322 -15.24 18.31 17.81
N VAL A 323 -13.97 17.99 17.55
CA VAL A 323 -12.83 18.89 17.75
C VAL A 323 -11.93 18.87 16.53
N SER A 324 -11.27 20.00 16.25
CA SER A 324 -10.17 20.04 15.31
C SER A 324 -8.89 19.55 16.00
N ASN A 325 -8.06 18.80 15.27
CA ASN A 325 -6.79 18.27 15.76
C ASN A 325 -5.66 18.79 14.87
N HIS A 326 -4.53 19.20 15.46
CA HIS A 326 -3.33 19.48 14.67
C HIS A 326 -2.69 18.16 14.21
N TRP A 327 -2.36 18.03 12.92
CA TRP A 327 -1.68 16.87 12.37
C TRP A 327 -0.43 17.30 11.61
N ASP A 328 0.70 16.78 12.08
CA ASP A 328 2.02 17.19 11.67
C ASP A 328 2.92 15.94 11.53
N PRO A 329 2.96 15.31 10.35
CA PRO A 329 3.70 14.06 10.12
C PRO A 329 5.21 14.29 10.17
N VAL A 330 5.93 13.31 10.72
CA VAL A 330 7.38 13.39 10.94
C VAL A 330 8.16 12.55 9.93
N TYR A 331 9.29 13.09 9.48
CA TYR A 331 10.21 12.45 8.53
C TYR A 331 11.62 12.36 9.13
N PRO A 332 12.58 11.69 8.46
CA PRO A 332 13.97 11.69 8.93
C PRO A 332 14.54 13.11 9.00
N PRO A 333 15.06 13.59 10.15
CA PRO A 333 15.82 14.83 10.22
C PRO A 333 17.26 14.61 9.73
N ALA A 334 17.42 13.96 8.58
CA ALA A 334 18.67 13.48 8.02
C ALA A 334 19.04 14.24 6.73
N PRO A 335 20.34 14.39 6.43
CA PRO A 335 20.81 15.02 5.20
C PRO A 335 20.71 14.05 4.04
N ILE A 336 20.19 14.52 2.91
CA ILE A 336 20.02 13.72 1.70
C ILE A 336 20.78 14.40 0.56
N LEU A 337 21.72 13.69 -0.05
CA LEU A 337 22.33 14.10 -1.30
C LEU A 337 21.48 13.60 -2.46
N MET A 338 21.04 14.53 -3.29
CA MET A 338 20.34 14.26 -4.54
C MET A 338 21.08 14.93 -5.69
N TYR A 339 20.62 14.71 -6.92
CA TYR A 339 21.17 15.33 -8.11
C TYR A 339 20.06 15.83 -9.01
N ASP A 340 20.35 16.85 -9.82
CA ASP A 340 19.45 17.38 -10.84
C ASP A 340 19.55 16.65 -12.20
N ALA A 341 18.81 17.13 -13.20
CA ALA A 341 18.82 16.57 -14.55
C ALA A 341 20.17 16.68 -15.28
N ALA A 342 21.06 17.58 -14.86
CA ALA A 342 22.43 17.74 -15.34
C ALA A 342 23.45 16.93 -14.50
N GLU A 343 22.98 16.15 -13.52
CA GLU A 343 23.78 15.46 -12.50
C GLU A 343 24.54 16.41 -11.55
N THR A 344 24.06 17.63 -11.36
CA THR A 344 24.57 18.59 -10.38
C THR A 344 24.17 18.16 -8.97
N PRO A 345 25.10 18.06 -8.00
CA PRO A 345 24.79 17.65 -6.63
C PRO A 345 24.01 18.72 -5.84
N VAL A 346 22.87 18.32 -5.28
CA VAL A 346 21.98 19.15 -4.46
C VAL A 346 21.81 18.48 -3.10
N LEU A 347 22.29 19.13 -2.04
CA LEU A 347 22.19 18.66 -0.67
C LEU A 347 20.92 19.22 0.00
N ILE A 348 20.00 18.36 0.43
CA ILE A 348 18.99 18.71 1.42
C ILE A 348 19.62 18.56 2.80
N PRO A 349 19.69 19.61 3.64
CA PRO A 349 20.27 19.47 4.98
C PRO A 349 19.39 18.70 5.97
N SER A 350 18.06 18.77 5.84
CA SER A 350 17.12 17.98 6.64
C SER A 350 15.89 17.63 5.82
N LEU A 351 15.69 16.34 5.55
CA LEU A 351 14.53 15.85 4.79
C LEU A 351 13.20 16.22 5.46
N ASP A 352 13.16 16.21 6.79
CA ASP A 352 12.03 16.68 7.60
C ASP A 352 11.67 18.14 7.33
N ALA A 353 12.59 19.08 7.59
CA ALA A 353 12.34 20.50 7.36
C ALA A 353 12.04 20.81 5.87
N TYR A 354 12.60 20.03 4.94
CA TYR A 354 12.30 20.17 3.51
C TYR A 354 10.87 19.74 3.20
N TYR A 355 10.43 18.55 3.64
CA TYR A 355 9.09 18.04 3.37
C TYR A 355 7.98 18.83 4.07
N GLN A 356 8.24 19.31 5.28
CA GLN A 356 7.40 20.28 5.98
C GLN A 356 7.03 21.47 5.07
N SER A 357 8.03 22.03 4.35
CA SER A 357 7.81 23.11 3.40
C SER A 357 7.24 22.66 2.04
N LEU A 358 7.77 21.58 1.46
CA LEU A 358 7.42 21.12 0.10
C LEU A 358 5.98 20.64 -0.01
N PHE A 359 5.48 19.96 1.03
CA PHE A 359 4.12 19.41 1.04
C PHE A 359 3.13 20.22 1.88
N THR A 360 3.58 21.31 2.51
CA THR A 360 2.77 22.13 3.43
C THR A 360 2.15 21.25 4.52
N GLU A 361 3.02 20.55 5.26
CA GLU A 361 2.63 19.73 6.41
C GLU A 361 2.33 20.63 7.64
N GLY A 362 2.00 20.05 8.79
CA GLY A 362 1.60 20.83 9.99
C GLY A 362 0.24 21.52 9.82
N VAL A 363 -0.80 20.74 9.49
CA VAL A 363 -2.14 21.26 9.18
C VAL A 363 -3.19 20.89 10.22
N ASP A 364 -4.16 21.77 10.45
CA ASP A 364 -5.30 21.48 11.31
C ASP A 364 -6.31 20.59 10.56
N LEU A 365 -6.54 19.38 11.07
CA LEU A 365 -7.63 18.52 10.67
C LEU A 365 -8.92 19.06 11.29
N PRO A 366 -9.90 19.54 10.51
CA PRO A 366 -11.12 20.12 11.05
C PRO A 366 -12.02 19.05 11.69
N ALA A 367 -12.84 19.45 12.66
CA ALA A 367 -13.94 18.63 13.17
C ALA A 367 -14.88 18.23 12.01
N LEU A 368 -15.06 16.92 11.80
CA LEU A 368 -15.88 16.38 10.72
C LEU A 368 -17.37 16.39 11.12
N THR A 369 -17.99 17.58 11.06
CA THR A 369 -19.39 17.82 11.41
C THR A 369 -20.36 17.82 10.22
N GLN A 370 -19.85 18.00 8.99
CA GLN A 370 -20.69 18.09 7.79
C GLN A 370 -21.34 16.72 7.48
N ARG A 371 -22.67 16.65 7.54
CA ARG A 371 -23.46 15.50 7.08
C ARG A 371 -24.21 15.86 5.80
N PRO A 372 -24.45 14.88 4.90
CA PRO A 372 -25.35 15.10 3.76
C PRO A 372 -26.73 15.54 4.24
N ALA A 373 -27.28 16.57 3.60
CA ALA A 373 -28.59 17.14 3.98
C ALA A 373 -29.76 16.19 3.70
N VAL A 374 -29.58 15.27 2.74
CA VAL A 374 -30.51 14.19 2.43
C VAL A 374 -29.89 12.89 2.96
N PRO A 375 -30.63 12.05 3.72
CA PRO A 375 -30.10 10.79 4.20
C PRO A 375 -29.82 9.78 3.09
N GLY A 376 -28.96 8.80 3.35
CA GLY A 376 -28.84 7.60 2.53
C GLY A 376 -29.96 6.60 2.83
N VAL A 377 -30.12 5.60 1.96
CA VAL A 377 -31.03 4.46 2.19
C VAL A 377 -30.22 3.26 2.68
N GLY A 378 -30.63 2.68 3.81
CA GLY A 378 -30.04 1.47 4.38
C GLY A 378 -28.79 1.73 5.21
N GLU A 379 -27.66 1.15 4.81
CA GLU A 379 -26.40 1.16 5.56
C GLU A 379 -25.18 1.05 4.64
N VAL A 380 -24.02 1.45 5.12
CA VAL A 380 -22.73 1.17 4.45
C VAL A 380 -21.79 0.48 5.42
N TRP A 381 -21.08 -0.52 4.92
CA TRP A 381 -20.04 -1.25 5.64
C TRP A 381 -18.67 -0.89 5.08
N ILE A 382 -17.69 -0.69 5.98
CA ILE A 382 -16.33 -0.30 5.63
C ILE A 382 -15.33 -1.13 6.43
N ASP A 383 -14.36 -1.74 5.74
CA ASP A 383 -13.25 -2.47 6.34
C ASP A 383 -12.21 -1.50 6.91
N ALA A 384 -12.19 -1.39 8.24
CA ALA A 384 -11.06 -0.82 8.97
C ALA A 384 -9.96 -1.89 9.08
N GLN A 385 -9.33 -2.18 7.95
CA GLN A 385 -8.34 -3.25 7.78
C GLN A 385 -7.18 -3.18 8.79
N MET A 386 -6.82 -1.98 9.26
CA MET A 386 -5.66 -1.76 10.13
C MET A 386 -6.01 -1.73 11.63
N ALA A 387 -7.30 -1.75 12.00
CA ALA A 387 -7.72 -1.68 13.40
C ALA A 387 -7.29 -2.92 14.18
N MET A 388 -6.58 -2.73 15.30
CA MET A 388 -6.19 -3.81 16.21
C MET A 388 -7.25 -3.97 17.29
N THR A 389 -7.57 -5.21 17.67
CA THR A 389 -8.55 -5.51 18.73
C THR A 389 -7.96 -6.38 19.83
N ALA A 390 -8.55 -6.37 21.01
CA ALA A 390 -8.00 -7.00 22.21
C ALA A 390 -7.94 -8.54 22.14
N GLY A 391 -8.86 -9.18 21.43
CA GLY A 391 -8.98 -10.63 21.29
C GLY A 391 -8.19 -11.24 20.13
N LYS A 392 -7.52 -10.45 19.28
CA LYS A 392 -6.89 -10.92 18.04
C LYS A 392 -5.40 -10.60 17.95
N THR A 393 -4.65 -11.45 17.25
CA THR A 393 -3.22 -11.18 16.95
C THR A 393 -3.01 -10.51 15.60
N LYS A 394 -4.08 -10.35 14.81
CA LYS A 394 -4.08 -9.78 13.47
C LYS A 394 -5.06 -8.60 13.35
N PRO A 395 -4.76 -7.58 12.53
CA PRO A 395 -5.60 -6.41 12.38
C PRO A 395 -6.83 -6.71 11.53
N GLY A 396 -7.89 -5.92 11.73
CA GLY A 396 -9.06 -5.88 10.86
C GLY A 396 -10.40 -5.93 11.57
N VAL A 397 -11.30 -5.02 11.19
CA VAL A 397 -12.72 -5.08 11.57
C VAL A 397 -13.62 -4.59 10.41
N ALA A 398 -14.81 -5.15 10.29
CA ALA A 398 -15.86 -4.62 9.40
C ALA A 398 -16.76 -3.66 10.20
N THR A 399 -16.90 -2.41 9.73
CA THR A 399 -17.60 -1.34 10.46
C THR A 399 -18.86 -0.91 9.70
N LYS A 400 -20.02 -1.07 10.34
CA LYS A 400 -21.32 -0.63 9.82
C LYS A 400 -21.64 0.79 10.25
N ILE A 401 -21.99 1.61 9.26
CA ILE A 401 -22.57 2.94 9.41
C ILE A 401 -24.05 2.89 9.04
N ASP A 402 -24.89 3.47 9.88
CA ASP A 402 -26.26 3.82 9.55
C ASP A 402 -26.25 5.14 8.77
N VAL A 403 -26.69 5.12 7.50
CA VAL A 403 -26.66 6.29 6.61
C VAL A 403 -27.93 7.15 6.71
N GLN A 404 -28.89 6.77 7.58
CA GLN A 404 -30.05 7.60 7.89
C GLN A 404 -29.73 8.68 8.93
N ASN A 405 -28.82 8.37 9.86
CA ASN A 405 -28.39 9.27 10.94
C ASN A 405 -26.87 9.52 11.00
N TRP A 406 -26.09 8.87 10.12
CA TRP A 406 -24.64 9.02 9.98
C TRP A 406 -23.85 8.64 11.23
N THR A 407 -24.23 7.51 11.85
CA THR A 407 -23.57 6.97 13.06
C THR A 407 -22.95 5.59 12.82
N VAL A 408 -21.86 5.29 13.52
CA VAL A 408 -21.24 3.96 13.53
C VAL A 408 -22.07 3.03 14.41
N ALA A 409 -22.97 2.27 13.77
CA ALA A 409 -23.94 1.40 14.46
C ALA A 409 -23.30 0.12 15.00
N ARG A 410 -22.32 -0.46 14.29
CA ARG A 410 -21.67 -1.72 14.69
C ARG A 410 -20.22 -1.81 14.20
N THR A 411 -19.37 -2.45 14.99
CA THR A 411 -18.07 -3.01 14.56
C THR A 411 -18.09 -4.52 14.74
N VAL A 412 -17.58 -5.25 13.75
CA VAL A 412 -17.48 -6.72 13.74
C VAL A 412 -16.00 -7.10 13.62
N ALA A 413 -15.44 -7.68 14.69
CA ALA A 413 -14.05 -8.08 14.78
C ALA A 413 -13.85 -9.60 14.69
N LEU A 414 -14.85 -10.37 15.14
CA LEU A 414 -14.91 -11.83 15.20
C LEU A 414 -13.74 -12.46 15.98
N PRO A 415 -13.52 -12.14 17.27
CA PRO A 415 -12.33 -12.56 18.04
C PRO A 415 -12.10 -14.08 18.16
N GLN A 416 -13.10 -14.89 17.83
CA GLN A 416 -12.98 -16.35 17.66
C GLN A 416 -12.17 -16.79 16.42
N ILE A 417 -11.87 -15.86 15.50
CA ILE A 417 -10.97 -16.03 14.35
C ILE A 417 -10.06 -14.79 14.25
N ASN A 418 -8.98 -14.85 13.45
CA ASN A 418 -8.14 -13.67 13.24
C ASN A 418 -8.76 -12.67 12.24
N MET A 419 -9.50 -13.15 11.22
CA MET A 419 -10.00 -12.34 10.11
C MET A 419 -8.91 -11.42 9.55
N ASN A 420 -7.84 -12.02 9.01
CA ASN A 420 -6.56 -11.33 8.79
C ASN A 420 -6.65 -10.33 7.62
N ASN A 421 -6.54 -9.03 7.93
CA ASN A 421 -6.62 -7.94 6.96
C ASN A 421 -7.85 -8.05 6.03
N PRO A 422 -9.08 -7.79 6.54
CA PRO A 422 -10.29 -7.80 5.74
C PRO A 422 -10.20 -6.72 4.65
N HIS A 423 -10.55 -7.06 3.41
CA HIS A 423 -10.19 -6.24 2.25
C HIS A 423 -11.34 -5.87 1.32
N ASN A 424 -12.29 -6.76 1.11
CA ASN A 424 -13.49 -6.48 0.35
C ASN A 424 -14.65 -7.32 0.87
N MET A 425 -15.86 -6.81 0.68
CA MET A 425 -17.07 -7.46 1.15
C MET A 425 -18.25 -7.29 0.19
N TRP A 426 -19.18 -8.24 0.29
CA TRP A 426 -20.44 -8.25 -0.45
C TRP A 426 -21.53 -8.95 0.36
N SER A 427 -22.76 -9.03 -0.15
CA SER A 427 -23.90 -9.65 0.55
C SER A 427 -24.73 -10.55 -0.37
N ASP A 428 -25.52 -11.46 0.22
CA ASP A 428 -26.58 -12.18 -0.51
C ASP A 428 -27.71 -11.24 -0.90
N ARG A 429 -28.49 -11.60 -1.93
CA ARG A 429 -29.66 -10.79 -2.36
C ARG A 429 -30.58 -10.38 -1.19
N ASN A 430 -30.75 -11.25 -0.19
CA ASN A 430 -31.66 -11.00 0.94
C ASN A 430 -31.03 -10.15 2.06
N GLY A 431 -29.74 -9.83 1.98
CA GLY A 431 -29.04 -9.08 3.01
C GLY A 431 -29.05 -9.77 4.37
N ASN A 432 -28.85 -11.08 4.42
CA ASN A 432 -28.69 -11.82 5.66
C ASN A 432 -27.21 -11.94 6.07
N PHE A 433 -26.31 -12.09 5.09
CA PHE A 433 -24.89 -12.34 5.30
C PHE A 433 -24.02 -11.22 4.73
N ILE A 434 -22.89 -10.96 5.37
CA ILE A 434 -21.73 -10.33 4.73
C ILE A 434 -20.72 -11.44 4.41
N TYR A 435 -20.23 -11.43 3.18
CA TYR A 435 -19.11 -12.23 2.70
C TYR A 435 -17.87 -11.35 2.74
N GLN A 436 -16.87 -11.74 3.53
CA GLN A 436 -15.68 -10.96 3.83
C GLN A 436 -14.44 -11.69 3.32
N THR A 437 -13.66 -11.08 2.43
CA THR A 437 -12.33 -11.60 2.07
C THR A 437 -11.30 -11.21 3.12
N GLU A 438 -10.38 -12.13 3.42
CA GLU A 438 -9.23 -11.93 4.30
C GLU A 438 -7.94 -11.95 3.45
N TRP A 439 -7.40 -10.79 3.09
CA TRP A 439 -6.41 -10.66 2.00
C TRP A 439 -4.99 -11.10 2.38
N PHE A 440 -4.74 -11.33 3.68
CA PHE A 440 -3.52 -11.96 4.20
C PHE A 440 -3.84 -13.34 4.81
N SER A 441 -4.78 -14.07 4.20
CA SER A 441 -5.32 -15.36 4.64
C SER A 441 -5.53 -16.28 3.44
N ASP A 442 -6.13 -17.45 3.64
CA ASP A 442 -6.69 -18.28 2.56
C ASP A 442 -8.23 -18.42 2.62
N ARG A 443 -8.87 -17.51 3.36
CA ARG A 443 -10.28 -17.60 3.81
C ARG A 443 -11.19 -16.53 3.21
N LEU A 444 -12.42 -16.96 2.95
CA LEU A 444 -13.60 -16.11 2.92
C LEU A 444 -14.39 -16.36 4.22
N THR A 445 -14.63 -15.32 4.99
CA THR A 445 -15.44 -15.35 6.22
C THR A 445 -16.88 -14.93 5.92
N VAL A 446 -17.86 -15.55 6.57
CA VAL A 446 -19.28 -15.23 6.46
C VAL A 446 -19.83 -14.90 7.83
N PHE A 447 -20.41 -13.72 8.00
CA PHE A 447 -21.10 -13.33 9.23
C PHE A 447 -22.52 -12.81 8.95
N ASP A 448 -23.41 -12.92 9.93
CA ASP A 448 -24.78 -12.41 9.83
C ASP A 448 -24.76 -10.87 9.91
N ARG A 449 -25.29 -10.20 8.89
CA ARG A 449 -25.23 -8.74 8.74
C ARG A 449 -25.91 -7.99 9.88
N ARG A 450 -27.00 -8.53 10.44
CA ARG A 450 -27.79 -7.83 11.48
C ARG A 450 -27.12 -7.93 12.85
N THR A 451 -26.62 -9.12 13.19
CA THR A 451 -26.10 -9.48 14.52
C THR A 451 -24.58 -9.39 14.64
N GLY A 452 -23.84 -9.45 13.52
CA GLY A 452 -22.38 -9.58 13.49
C GLY A 452 -21.87 -10.98 13.86
N ALA A 453 -22.74 -11.98 14.04
CA ALA A 453 -22.32 -13.31 14.45
C ALA A 453 -21.61 -14.06 13.31
N LEU A 454 -20.47 -14.69 13.58
CA LEU A 454 -19.81 -15.60 12.64
C LEU A 454 -20.74 -16.77 12.29
N VAL A 455 -20.91 -17.01 10.99
CA VAL A 455 -21.75 -18.08 10.44
C VAL A 455 -20.88 -19.24 9.93
N ARG A 456 -19.84 -18.95 9.14
CA ARG A 456 -18.88 -19.95 8.62
C ARG A 456 -17.63 -19.30 8.03
N THR A 457 -16.61 -20.11 7.76
CA THR A 457 -15.41 -19.74 6.99
C THR A 457 -15.19 -20.75 5.87
N LEU A 458 -14.92 -20.30 4.64
CA LEU A 458 -14.60 -21.15 3.50
C LEU A 458 -13.13 -20.95 3.09
N GLN A 459 -12.38 -22.04 2.88
CA GLN A 459 -11.02 -21.97 2.35
C GLN A 459 -11.07 -21.83 0.84
N VAL A 460 -10.72 -20.65 0.31
CA VAL A 460 -10.87 -20.31 -1.12
C VAL A 460 -9.54 -20.37 -1.88
N GLY A 461 -8.43 -20.09 -1.22
CA GLY A 461 -7.08 -20.00 -1.82
C GLY A 461 -6.34 -18.77 -1.31
N PRO A 462 -5.03 -18.65 -1.57
CA PRO A 462 -4.17 -17.64 -0.96
C PRO A 462 -4.52 -16.21 -1.39
N ASP A 463 -4.50 -15.31 -0.41
CA ASP A 463 -4.67 -13.87 -0.58
C ASP A 463 -5.97 -13.52 -1.36
N PRO A 464 -7.16 -13.97 -0.93
CA PRO A 464 -8.42 -13.63 -1.57
C PRO A 464 -8.66 -12.13 -1.48
N SER A 465 -8.85 -11.47 -2.62
CA SER A 465 -8.94 -10.02 -2.71
C SER A 465 -10.38 -9.54 -2.70
N HIS A 466 -11.14 -9.78 -3.76
CA HIS A 466 -12.51 -9.29 -3.93
C HIS A 466 -13.54 -10.41 -4.06
N VAL A 467 -14.76 -10.15 -3.58
CA VAL A 467 -15.93 -11.04 -3.65
C VAL A 467 -17.16 -10.31 -4.20
N MET A 468 -17.97 -10.97 -5.01
CA MET A 468 -19.35 -10.56 -5.30
C MET A 468 -20.26 -11.74 -5.61
N THR A 469 -21.57 -11.56 -5.44
CA THR A 469 -22.58 -12.53 -5.87
C THR A 469 -22.97 -12.30 -7.33
N ARG A 470 -23.16 -13.40 -8.07
CA ARG A 470 -23.76 -13.40 -9.41
C ARG A 470 -25.25 -13.07 -9.29
N VAL A 471 -25.74 -12.12 -10.11
CA VAL A 471 -27.09 -11.54 -10.00
C VAL A 471 -28.23 -12.57 -10.04
N ASP A 472 -28.08 -13.64 -10.83
CA ASP A 472 -29.11 -14.63 -11.11
C ASP A 472 -29.13 -15.77 -10.09
N THR A 473 -27.97 -16.35 -9.77
CA THR A 473 -27.84 -17.54 -8.92
C THR A 473 -27.45 -17.27 -7.46
N ASP A 474 -27.00 -16.04 -7.12
CA ASP A 474 -26.39 -15.72 -5.82
C ASP A 474 -25.06 -16.49 -5.55
N GLN A 475 -24.49 -17.17 -6.56
CA GLN A 475 -23.16 -17.80 -6.44
C GLN A 475 -22.08 -16.73 -6.25
N LEU A 476 -21.17 -16.95 -5.31
CA LEU A 476 -20.10 -16.03 -5.02
C LEU A 476 -18.94 -16.25 -5.99
N HIS A 477 -18.36 -15.17 -6.48
CA HIS A 477 -17.08 -15.20 -7.18
C HIS A 477 -16.04 -14.51 -6.31
N ILE A 478 -14.88 -15.15 -6.10
CA ILE A 478 -13.81 -14.66 -5.22
C ILE A 478 -12.48 -14.68 -5.98
N ALA A 479 -11.87 -13.51 -6.21
CA ALA A 479 -10.57 -13.42 -6.87
C ALA A 479 -9.43 -13.80 -5.92
N ILE A 480 -8.59 -14.76 -6.32
CA ILE A 480 -7.50 -15.31 -5.51
C ILE A 480 -6.18 -14.67 -5.95
N ASN A 481 -5.74 -13.62 -5.25
CA ASN A 481 -4.72 -12.71 -5.74
C ASN A 481 -3.29 -13.26 -5.60
N GLY A 482 -3.04 -14.11 -4.60
CA GLY A 482 -1.83 -14.94 -4.52
C GLY A 482 -1.87 -16.14 -5.48
N GLY A 483 -2.87 -16.21 -6.36
CA GLY A 483 -3.09 -17.28 -7.32
C GLY A 483 -3.41 -16.78 -8.72
N ASN A 484 -4.14 -17.60 -9.49
CA ASN A 484 -4.30 -17.45 -10.95
C ASN A 484 -5.76 -17.55 -11.40
N GLN A 485 -6.71 -17.39 -10.48
CA GLN A 485 -8.09 -17.81 -10.65
C GLN A 485 -9.10 -16.98 -9.85
N VAL A 486 -10.33 -16.96 -10.34
CA VAL A 486 -11.53 -16.62 -9.57
C VAL A 486 -12.18 -17.93 -9.12
N VAL A 487 -12.50 -18.06 -7.84
CA VAL A 487 -13.28 -19.18 -7.28
C VAL A 487 -14.75 -18.87 -7.45
N GLU A 488 -15.52 -19.80 -8.03
CA GLU A 488 -16.98 -19.77 -7.94
C GLU A 488 -17.42 -20.69 -6.79
N ALA A 489 -18.23 -20.16 -5.89
CA ALA A 489 -18.70 -20.84 -4.68
C ALA A 489 -20.23 -20.78 -4.56
N ALA A 490 -20.80 -21.87 -4.03
CA ALA A 490 -22.24 -22.00 -3.85
C ALA A 490 -22.81 -20.88 -2.94
N PRO A 491 -24.07 -20.45 -3.15
CA PRO A 491 -24.71 -19.41 -2.34
C PRO A 491 -24.55 -19.62 -0.84
N GLY A 492 -24.34 -18.53 -0.10
CA GLY A 492 -23.97 -18.58 1.32
C GLY A 492 -22.52 -19.01 1.59
N ALA A 493 -21.67 -19.18 0.57
CA ALA A 493 -20.33 -19.76 0.66
C ALA A 493 -20.32 -21.15 1.33
N THR A 494 -21.24 -22.03 0.90
CA THR A 494 -21.43 -23.37 1.47
C THR A 494 -20.46 -24.43 0.92
N GLY A 495 -19.85 -24.16 -0.24
CA GLY A 495 -18.83 -25.00 -0.88
C GLY A 495 -18.24 -24.28 -2.09
N ILE A 496 -17.20 -24.86 -2.69
CA ILE A 496 -16.64 -24.39 -3.97
C ILE A 496 -17.27 -25.21 -5.09
N ASP A 497 -17.82 -24.52 -6.09
CA ASP A 497 -18.43 -25.15 -7.27
C ASP A 497 -17.35 -25.40 -8.34
N ARG A 498 -16.54 -24.39 -8.65
CA ARG A 498 -15.43 -24.48 -9.62
C ARG A 498 -14.39 -23.38 -9.44
N ARG A 499 -13.33 -23.44 -10.26
CA ARG A 499 -12.24 -22.46 -10.32
C ARG A 499 -12.07 -22.00 -11.77
N LEU A 500 -12.09 -20.69 -11.99
CA LEU A 500 -12.02 -20.03 -13.29
C LEU A 500 -10.62 -19.43 -13.46
N MET A 501 -9.78 -20.04 -14.30
CA MET A 501 -8.43 -19.55 -14.56
C MET A 501 -8.48 -18.23 -15.34
N THR A 502 -7.76 -17.20 -14.87
CA THR A 502 -7.74 -15.86 -15.51
C THR A 502 -6.58 -15.67 -16.50
N GLN A 503 -5.78 -16.71 -16.69
CA GLN A 503 -4.64 -16.76 -17.61
C GLN A 503 -4.78 -17.92 -18.61
N TYR A 504 -4.15 -17.77 -19.77
CA TYR A 504 -3.98 -18.90 -20.70
C TYR A 504 -2.90 -19.86 -20.21
N ALA A 505 -2.96 -21.10 -20.71
CA ALA A 505 -1.98 -22.13 -20.36
C ALA A 505 -0.57 -21.71 -20.83
N GLY A 506 0.39 -21.71 -19.91
CA GLY A 506 1.77 -21.28 -20.18
C GLY A 506 2.05 -19.79 -19.96
N GLU A 507 1.04 -18.96 -19.68
CA GLU A 507 1.26 -17.58 -19.24
C GLU A 507 1.88 -17.50 -17.84
N LYS A 508 2.46 -16.35 -17.50
CA LYS A 508 2.85 -16.03 -16.12
C LYS A 508 1.62 -16.07 -15.19
N PRO A 509 1.82 -16.42 -13.90
CA PRO A 509 0.81 -16.31 -12.85
C PRO A 509 0.08 -14.97 -12.87
N ALA A 510 -1.23 -14.97 -13.07
CA ALA A 510 -1.98 -13.75 -13.35
C ALA A 510 -2.13 -12.78 -12.17
N HIS A 511 -2.25 -13.31 -10.94
CA HIS A 511 -2.64 -12.55 -9.73
C HIS A 511 -3.93 -11.73 -9.95
N PRO A 512 -5.11 -12.37 -10.15
CA PRO A 512 -6.36 -11.65 -10.36
C PRO A 512 -6.78 -10.86 -9.12
N HIS A 513 -7.32 -9.65 -9.31
CA HIS A 513 -7.77 -8.78 -8.22
C HIS A 513 -9.25 -8.37 -8.38
N ALA A 514 -9.63 -7.08 -8.35
CA ALA A 514 -11.03 -6.71 -8.22
C ALA A 514 -11.80 -6.87 -9.54
N HIS A 515 -12.57 -7.95 -9.64
CA HIS A 515 -13.42 -8.25 -10.79
C HIS A 515 -14.74 -7.48 -10.75
N TRP A 516 -15.48 -7.49 -11.86
CA TRP A 516 -16.85 -6.98 -11.96
C TRP A 516 -17.69 -7.84 -12.92
N MET A 517 -19.02 -7.91 -12.71
CA MET A 517 -19.96 -8.68 -13.52
C MET A 517 -20.99 -7.82 -14.27
N SER A 518 -21.49 -8.34 -15.39
CA SER A 518 -22.61 -7.72 -16.12
C SER A 518 -23.93 -7.84 -15.36
N ALA A 519 -24.88 -6.97 -15.72
CA ALA A 519 -26.22 -6.91 -15.11
C ALA A 519 -27.09 -8.15 -15.36
N ASP A 520 -26.71 -9.02 -16.30
CA ASP A 520 -27.31 -10.34 -16.55
C ASP A 520 -26.53 -11.50 -15.88
N GLY A 521 -25.40 -11.20 -15.22
CA GLY A 521 -24.53 -12.17 -14.56
C GLY A 521 -23.79 -13.11 -15.51
N ARG A 522 -23.77 -12.86 -16.82
CA ARG A 522 -23.11 -13.75 -17.78
C ARG A 522 -21.67 -13.36 -18.06
N LYS A 523 -21.30 -12.09 -17.96
CA LYS A 523 -19.92 -11.64 -18.16
C LYS A 523 -19.23 -11.35 -16.85
N MET A 524 -17.93 -11.59 -16.82
CA MET A 524 -17.06 -11.13 -15.74
C MET A 524 -15.74 -10.65 -16.31
N ILE A 525 -15.31 -9.45 -15.91
CA ILE A 525 -13.99 -8.90 -16.20
C ILE A 525 -13.16 -8.87 -14.93
N THR A 526 -11.92 -9.36 -14.99
CA THR A 526 -11.00 -9.49 -13.83
C THR A 526 -9.62 -8.96 -14.20
N PRO A 527 -9.06 -7.96 -13.49
CA PRO A 527 -7.74 -7.44 -13.78
C PRO A 527 -6.66 -8.42 -13.31
N ASN A 528 -5.67 -8.70 -14.15
CA ASN A 528 -4.55 -9.59 -13.85
C ASN A 528 -3.30 -8.76 -13.55
N VAL A 529 -3.09 -8.49 -12.26
CA VAL A 529 -2.06 -7.60 -11.70
C VAL A 529 -0.67 -7.82 -12.31
N ASN A 530 -0.29 -9.07 -12.55
CA ASN A 530 1.06 -9.44 -12.97
C ASN A 530 1.25 -9.49 -14.50
N ASN A 531 0.16 -9.61 -15.26
CA ASN A 531 0.22 -9.78 -16.72
C ASN A 531 -0.01 -8.47 -17.48
N ASN A 532 -0.47 -7.41 -16.79
CA ASN A 532 -0.87 -6.12 -17.40
C ASN A 532 -1.99 -6.29 -18.44
N ASP A 533 -2.91 -7.21 -18.18
CA ASP A 533 -4.13 -7.45 -18.94
C ASP A 533 -5.36 -7.60 -18.01
N ALA A 534 -6.55 -7.72 -18.61
CA ALA A 534 -7.75 -8.16 -17.91
C ALA A 534 -8.35 -9.41 -18.55
N ALA A 535 -8.65 -10.43 -17.74
CA ALA A 535 -9.44 -11.58 -18.15
C ALA A 535 -10.91 -11.20 -18.33
N LEU A 536 -11.48 -11.42 -19.51
CA LEU A 536 -12.89 -11.23 -19.79
C LEU A 536 -13.55 -12.59 -20.11
N PHE A 537 -14.32 -13.10 -19.16
CA PHE A 537 -15.21 -14.24 -19.35
C PHE A 537 -16.48 -13.74 -20.03
N GLN A 538 -16.72 -14.19 -21.27
CA GLN A 538 -17.83 -13.73 -22.11
C GLN A 538 -19.17 -14.42 -21.80
N ASP A 539 -19.14 -15.59 -21.16
CA ASP A 539 -20.33 -16.32 -20.72
C ASP A 539 -19.99 -17.29 -19.59
N LEU A 540 -20.35 -16.93 -18.36
CA LEU A 540 -20.13 -17.72 -17.16
C LEU A 540 -20.95 -19.01 -17.15
N THR A 541 -22.02 -19.15 -17.93
CA THR A 541 -22.73 -20.43 -18.03
C THR A 541 -21.92 -21.51 -18.76
N GLN A 542 -20.87 -21.11 -19.49
CA GLN A 542 -19.96 -22.03 -20.15
C GLN A 542 -18.83 -22.47 -19.22
N THR A 543 -18.37 -23.70 -19.40
CA THR A 543 -17.32 -24.33 -18.57
C THR A 543 -15.92 -24.27 -19.19
N SER A 544 -15.81 -23.85 -20.45
CA SER A 544 -14.54 -23.70 -21.19
C SER A 544 -14.71 -22.74 -22.37
N GLY A 545 -13.61 -22.28 -22.96
CA GLY A 545 -13.60 -21.51 -24.22
C GLY A 545 -14.12 -20.07 -24.15
N ASN A 546 -14.52 -19.59 -22.97
CA ASN A 546 -15.16 -18.29 -22.74
C ASN A 546 -14.19 -17.15 -22.36
N LEU A 547 -12.88 -17.40 -22.23
CA LEU A 547 -11.89 -16.43 -21.78
C LEU A 547 -11.26 -15.64 -22.95
N THR A 548 -11.44 -14.33 -22.92
CA THR A 548 -10.76 -13.34 -23.76
C THR A 548 -9.88 -12.41 -22.91
N LYS A 549 -9.02 -11.60 -23.54
CA LYS A 549 -8.13 -10.66 -22.84
C LYS A 549 -8.39 -9.22 -23.28
N GLY A 550 -8.66 -8.33 -22.33
CA GLY A 550 -8.66 -6.87 -22.51
C GLY A 550 -7.26 -6.30 -22.30
N THR A 551 -6.87 -5.30 -23.10
CA THR A 551 -5.60 -4.59 -22.95
C THR A 551 -5.71 -3.56 -21.82
N THR A 552 -4.73 -3.52 -20.92
CA THR A 552 -4.69 -2.56 -19.82
C THR A 552 -3.32 -1.88 -19.69
N GLY A 553 -3.21 -0.90 -18.80
CA GLY A 553 -1.92 -0.35 -18.38
C GLY A 553 -1.19 -1.24 -17.37
N GLN A 554 -0.11 -0.72 -16.79
CA GLN A 554 0.73 -1.46 -15.85
C GLN A 554 0.08 -1.65 -14.47
N LEU A 555 0.20 -2.86 -13.91
CA LEU A 555 -0.36 -3.29 -12.62
C LEU A 555 -1.87 -2.94 -12.50
N PRO A 556 -2.74 -3.56 -13.32
CA PRO A 556 -4.18 -3.37 -13.22
C PRO A 556 -4.70 -4.03 -11.94
N ILE A 557 -5.45 -3.30 -11.10
CA ILE A 557 -5.79 -3.77 -9.74
C ILE A 557 -7.29 -3.84 -9.46
N ALA A 558 -8.09 -3.00 -10.09
CA ALA A 558 -9.53 -3.07 -9.92
C ALA A 558 -10.26 -2.76 -11.21
N THR A 559 -11.48 -3.26 -11.32
CA THR A 559 -12.38 -3.05 -12.44
C THR A 559 -13.77 -2.66 -11.97
N SER A 560 -14.43 -1.80 -12.73
CA SER A 560 -15.87 -1.57 -12.68
C SER A 560 -16.48 -1.74 -14.07
N MET A 561 -17.80 -1.86 -14.15
CA MET A 561 -18.53 -2.00 -15.42
C MET A 561 -19.61 -0.92 -15.52
N MET A 562 -19.91 -0.47 -16.73
CA MET A 562 -21.12 0.31 -16.98
C MET A 562 -22.36 -0.54 -16.68
N PRO A 563 -23.44 0.04 -16.15
CA PRO A 563 -24.64 -0.71 -15.77
C PRO A 563 -25.40 -1.31 -16.96
N ASP A 564 -25.17 -0.81 -18.18
CA ASP A 564 -25.64 -1.38 -19.46
C ASP A 564 -24.79 -2.56 -19.95
N SER A 565 -23.66 -2.85 -19.28
CA SER A 565 -22.65 -3.85 -19.65
C SER A 565 -21.98 -3.63 -21.03
N SER A 566 -21.92 -2.39 -21.54
CA SER A 566 -21.25 -2.09 -22.83
C SER A 566 -19.73 -2.02 -22.72
N LYS A 567 -19.21 -1.45 -21.63
CA LYS A 567 -17.78 -1.28 -21.35
C LYS A 567 -17.45 -1.37 -19.86
N ALA A 568 -16.17 -1.53 -19.58
CA ALA A 568 -15.60 -1.59 -18.24
C ALA A 568 -14.39 -0.66 -18.10
N TYR A 569 -14.11 -0.22 -16.87
CA TYR A 569 -12.95 0.60 -16.53
C TYR A 569 -12.02 -0.14 -15.59
N VAL A 570 -10.72 -0.14 -15.88
CA VAL A 570 -9.69 -0.83 -15.10
C VAL A 570 -8.66 0.17 -14.57
N ALA A 571 -8.45 0.22 -13.25
CA ALA A 571 -7.43 1.07 -12.63
C ALA A 571 -6.03 0.45 -12.80
N ASN A 572 -5.15 1.16 -13.51
CA ASN A 572 -3.76 0.76 -13.74
C ASN A 572 -2.87 1.44 -12.69
N PHE A 573 -2.61 0.76 -11.57
CA PHE A 573 -1.97 1.33 -10.39
C PHE A 573 -0.58 1.92 -10.71
N LEU A 574 0.35 1.11 -11.24
CA LEU A 574 1.66 1.62 -11.70
C LEU A 574 1.59 2.27 -13.08
N GLY A 575 0.55 1.97 -13.87
CA GLY A 575 0.30 2.59 -15.15
C GLY A 575 -0.13 4.07 -15.08
N GLN A 576 -0.42 4.59 -13.88
CA GLN A 576 -0.87 5.97 -13.63
C GLN A 576 -2.06 6.39 -14.50
N SER A 577 -2.99 5.45 -14.74
CA SER A 577 -4.03 5.59 -15.76
C SER A 577 -5.24 4.71 -15.47
N VAL A 578 -6.33 4.96 -16.18
CA VAL A 578 -7.50 4.08 -16.24
C VAL A 578 -7.66 3.54 -17.65
N SER A 579 -7.84 2.23 -17.80
CA SER A 579 -8.16 1.61 -19.09
C SER A 579 -9.67 1.52 -19.26
N CYS A 580 -10.22 2.07 -20.33
CA CYS A 580 -11.55 1.68 -20.82
C CYS A 580 -11.39 0.46 -21.73
N VAL A 581 -12.23 -0.57 -21.51
CA VAL A 581 -12.28 -1.82 -22.28
C VAL A 581 -13.73 -2.08 -22.70
N SER A 582 -13.99 -2.21 -24.00
CA SER A 582 -15.33 -2.58 -24.51
C SER A 582 -15.59 -4.07 -24.31
N LEU A 583 -16.84 -4.45 -24.02
CA LEU A 583 -17.20 -5.84 -23.70
C LEU A 583 -17.76 -6.64 -24.90
N ASP A 584 -18.24 -5.95 -25.93
CA ASP A 584 -18.71 -6.52 -27.21
C ASP A 584 -18.23 -5.65 -28.39
N ALA A 585 -19.07 -4.71 -28.85
CA ALA A 585 -18.72 -3.73 -29.87
C ALA A 585 -18.00 -2.53 -29.23
N ASN A 586 -17.30 -1.74 -30.05
CA ASN A 586 -16.61 -0.52 -29.61
C ASN A 586 -17.56 0.41 -28.82
N ALA A 587 -17.27 0.60 -27.54
CA ALA A 587 -18.02 1.44 -26.60
C ALA A 587 -17.16 2.51 -25.90
N CYS A 588 -15.83 2.34 -25.89
CA CYS A 588 -14.91 3.39 -25.45
C CYS A 588 -14.82 4.52 -26.49
N ARG A 589 -14.45 5.74 -26.07
CA ARG A 589 -14.41 6.95 -26.89
C ARG A 589 -13.00 7.54 -26.94
N SER A 590 -12.42 7.61 -28.13
CA SER A 590 -11.15 8.31 -28.38
C SER A 590 -11.24 9.79 -27.99
N ASP A 591 -10.12 10.50 -27.92
CA ASP A 591 -10.14 11.94 -27.57
C ASP A 591 -10.84 12.80 -28.63
N ALA A 592 -10.92 12.30 -29.86
CA ALA A 592 -11.71 12.84 -30.98
C ALA A 592 -13.20 12.40 -30.95
N GLY A 593 -13.64 11.68 -29.91
CA GLY A 593 -15.03 11.26 -29.69
C GLY A 593 -15.48 10.01 -30.47
N THR A 594 -14.60 9.38 -31.26
CA THR A 594 -14.93 8.17 -32.04
C THR A 594 -14.94 6.91 -31.19
N LEU A 595 -15.87 5.98 -31.49
CA LEU A 595 -15.96 4.70 -30.80
C LEU A 595 -14.80 3.77 -31.13
N VAL A 596 -14.08 3.33 -30.11
CA VAL A 596 -12.89 2.47 -30.16
C VAL A 596 -13.04 1.29 -29.18
N ASN A 597 -12.30 0.20 -29.42
CA ASN A 597 -12.38 -0.99 -28.57
C ASN A 597 -11.80 -0.76 -27.16
N ASN A 598 -10.67 -0.04 -27.07
CA ASN A 598 -10.00 0.28 -25.80
C ASN A 598 -9.49 1.73 -25.81
N LYS A 599 -9.32 2.32 -24.62
CA LYS A 599 -8.66 3.61 -24.41
C LYS A 599 -7.86 3.60 -23.11
N ILE A 600 -6.72 4.28 -23.07
CA ILE A 600 -6.02 4.63 -21.82
C ILE A 600 -6.30 6.11 -21.51
N ILE A 601 -6.82 6.37 -20.32
CA ILE A 601 -7.04 7.69 -19.74
C ILE A 601 -5.82 7.98 -18.85
N ASP A 602 -4.91 8.84 -19.33
CA ASP A 602 -3.67 9.18 -18.62
C ASP A 602 -3.94 10.21 -17.51
N LEU A 603 -3.80 9.78 -16.25
CA LEU A 603 -4.03 10.63 -15.08
C LEU A 603 -2.87 11.60 -14.80
N TRP A 604 -1.74 11.46 -15.51
CA TRP A 604 -0.58 12.37 -15.48
C TRP A 604 -0.51 13.26 -16.72
N SER A 605 -1.55 13.30 -17.56
CA SER A 605 -1.60 14.12 -18.78
C SER A 605 -1.35 15.62 -18.57
N THR A 606 -1.53 16.12 -17.34
CA THR A 606 -1.28 17.51 -16.93
C THR A 606 -0.01 17.70 -16.09
N TYR A 607 0.74 16.64 -15.72
CA TYR A 607 1.79 16.66 -14.69
C TYR A 607 3.15 16.18 -15.21
N ASP A 608 4.20 16.96 -14.97
CA ASP A 608 5.59 16.55 -15.23
C ASP A 608 6.22 15.90 -13.97
N PRO A 609 6.57 14.60 -14.01
CA PRO A 609 7.18 13.91 -12.88
C PRO A 609 8.58 14.40 -12.49
N VAL A 610 9.29 15.13 -13.37
CA VAL A 610 10.61 15.68 -13.07
C VAL A 610 10.49 17.00 -12.32
N SER A 611 9.94 18.04 -12.96
CA SER A 611 9.82 19.37 -12.34
C SER A 611 8.73 19.49 -11.28
N GLY A 612 7.73 18.60 -11.30
CA GLY A 612 6.52 18.74 -10.50
C GLY A 612 5.56 19.81 -11.01
N SER A 613 5.87 20.48 -12.14
CA SER A 613 4.96 21.44 -12.74
C SER A 613 3.70 20.74 -13.25
N SER A 614 2.56 21.41 -13.13
CA SER A 614 1.30 20.90 -13.65
C SER A 614 0.39 22.01 -14.17
N SER A 615 -0.33 21.72 -15.26
CA SER A 615 -1.33 22.62 -15.84
C SER A 615 -2.71 22.50 -15.21
N GLY A 616 -2.89 21.65 -14.19
CA GLY A 616 -4.16 21.44 -13.51
C GLY A 616 -4.04 20.46 -12.34
N ALA A 617 -5.16 19.93 -11.85
CA ALA A 617 -5.13 18.75 -10.99
C ALA A 617 -4.78 17.50 -11.81
N PHE A 618 -4.23 16.48 -11.14
CA PHE A 618 -3.83 15.21 -11.73
C PHE A 618 -4.13 14.05 -10.76
N GLY A 619 -4.10 12.81 -11.25
CA GLY A 619 -4.32 11.59 -10.45
C GLY A 619 -3.03 10.78 -10.26
N GLY A 620 -3.12 9.60 -9.67
CA GLY A 620 -1.95 8.74 -9.52
C GLY A 620 -2.12 7.63 -8.49
N LEU A 621 -1.51 6.48 -8.76
CA LEU A 621 -1.77 5.23 -8.06
C LEU A 621 -3.29 4.98 -7.90
N PRO A 622 -4.06 4.92 -9.01
CA PRO A 622 -5.50 4.71 -8.98
C PRO A 622 -5.81 3.29 -8.46
N ILE A 623 -6.86 3.16 -7.65
CA ILE A 623 -7.27 1.87 -7.08
C ILE A 623 -8.75 1.55 -7.28
N GLN A 624 -9.68 1.80 -6.35
CA GLN A 624 -11.10 1.53 -6.62
C GLN A 624 -11.67 2.56 -7.60
N LEU A 625 -12.53 2.09 -8.51
CA LEU A 625 -13.13 2.91 -9.56
C LEU A 625 -14.60 2.59 -9.91
N PRO A 626 -15.53 2.45 -8.95
CA PRO A 626 -16.91 2.10 -9.28
C PRO A 626 -17.55 3.13 -10.23
N THR A 627 -18.32 2.61 -11.19
CA THR A 627 -19.29 3.39 -11.95
C THR A 627 -20.50 3.68 -11.06
N SER A 628 -21.13 4.84 -11.20
CA SER A 628 -22.43 5.11 -10.58
C SER A 628 -23.50 4.13 -11.13
N PRO A 629 -24.52 3.75 -10.35
CA PRO A 629 -25.48 2.74 -10.78
C PRO A 629 -26.30 3.14 -12.02
N ASP A 630 -26.51 4.44 -12.23
CA ASP A 630 -27.12 5.06 -13.42
C ASP A 630 -26.16 5.25 -14.61
N GLY A 631 -24.86 5.02 -14.42
CA GLY A 631 -23.85 5.12 -15.49
C GLY A 631 -23.37 6.54 -15.80
N GLN A 632 -23.77 7.54 -15.01
CA GLN A 632 -23.41 8.95 -15.24
C GLN A 632 -21.96 9.31 -14.85
N ALA A 633 -21.34 8.57 -13.93
CA ALA A 633 -20.00 8.90 -13.42
C ALA A 633 -19.16 7.65 -13.14
N VAL A 634 -17.84 7.77 -13.26
CA VAL A 634 -16.88 6.82 -12.67
C VAL A 634 -15.99 7.58 -11.69
N LEU A 635 -15.96 7.12 -10.44
CA LEU A 635 -15.18 7.78 -9.37
C LEU A 635 -13.94 6.96 -9.05
N VAL A 636 -12.76 7.50 -9.30
CA VAL A 636 -11.47 6.81 -9.15
C VAL A 636 -10.72 7.34 -7.91
N ALA A 637 -10.46 6.47 -6.93
CA ALA A 637 -9.60 6.81 -5.80
C ALA A 637 -8.12 6.85 -6.22
N ASN A 638 -7.45 8.00 -6.07
CA ASN A 638 -6.03 8.16 -6.35
C ASN A 638 -5.23 8.22 -5.03
N THR A 639 -4.40 7.20 -4.80
CA THR A 639 -3.61 7.10 -3.56
C THR A 639 -2.49 8.15 -3.52
N LEU A 640 -1.80 8.38 -4.64
CA LEU A 640 -0.63 9.27 -4.72
C LEU A 640 -1.02 10.71 -4.44
N THR A 641 -2.00 11.21 -5.20
CA THR A 641 -2.45 12.60 -5.12
C THR A 641 -3.48 12.83 -4.01
N SER A 642 -3.96 11.76 -3.35
CA SER A 642 -4.97 11.80 -2.28
C SER A 642 -6.20 12.60 -2.74
N ASN A 643 -6.74 12.21 -3.90
CA ASN A 643 -7.91 12.84 -4.52
C ASN A 643 -8.79 11.79 -5.23
N ILE A 644 -9.98 12.19 -5.65
CA ILE A 644 -10.93 11.37 -6.39
C ILE A 644 -11.03 11.97 -7.79
N ALA A 645 -10.66 11.23 -8.84
CA ALA A 645 -10.94 11.65 -10.20
C ALA A 645 -12.39 11.29 -10.55
N VAL A 646 -13.12 12.23 -11.15
CA VAL A 646 -14.46 12.01 -11.71
C VAL A 646 -14.31 11.91 -13.22
N ILE A 647 -14.58 10.72 -13.75
CA ILE A 647 -14.59 10.45 -15.20
C ILE A 647 -16.03 10.48 -15.69
N ASP A 648 -16.25 11.19 -16.78
CA ASP A 648 -17.48 11.18 -17.57
C ASP A 648 -17.47 9.97 -18.55
N PRO A 649 -18.38 8.99 -18.39
CA PRO A 649 -18.47 7.84 -19.28
C PRO A 649 -18.92 8.18 -20.71
N ASP A 650 -19.55 9.33 -20.93
CA ASP A 650 -19.98 9.75 -22.26
C ASP A 650 -18.88 10.45 -23.07
N THR A 651 -17.70 10.69 -22.48
CA THR A 651 -16.52 11.18 -23.20
C THR A 651 -15.22 10.41 -22.92
N ASP A 652 -15.22 9.50 -21.92
CA ASP A 652 -14.03 8.83 -21.38
C ASP A 652 -12.92 9.84 -21.01
N LYS A 653 -13.30 10.90 -20.30
CA LYS A 653 -12.39 11.98 -19.86
C LYS A 653 -12.60 12.28 -18.38
N VAL A 654 -11.52 12.63 -17.69
CA VAL A 654 -11.62 13.20 -16.34
C VAL A 654 -12.19 14.61 -16.46
N VAL A 655 -13.34 14.85 -15.83
CA VAL A 655 -14.01 16.16 -15.82
C VAL A 655 -13.77 16.93 -14.53
N LYS A 656 -13.39 16.24 -13.44
CA LYS A 656 -13.17 16.87 -12.12
C LYS A 656 -12.19 16.07 -11.27
N TYR A 657 -11.56 16.75 -10.31
CA TYR A 657 -10.90 16.13 -9.17
C TYR A 657 -11.51 16.68 -7.87
N LEU A 658 -11.82 15.80 -6.93
CA LEU A 658 -12.29 16.14 -5.58
C LEU A 658 -11.21 15.80 -4.53
N PRO A 659 -11.03 16.59 -3.46
CA PRO A 659 -10.03 16.30 -2.44
C PRO A 659 -10.38 15.01 -1.67
N CYS A 660 -9.37 14.32 -1.16
CA CYS A 660 -9.53 13.13 -0.34
C CYS A 660 -8.45 13.10 0.76
N ASP A 661 -8.57 12.20 1.72
CA ASP A 661 -7.59 12.11 2.82
C ASP A 661 -6.44 11.14 2.49
N SER A 662 -5.48 11.06 3.41
CA SER A 662 -4.26 10.26 3.22
C SER A 662 -4.57 8.79 2.95
N GLY A 663 -4.21 8.32 1.75
CA GLY A 663 -4.48 6.95 1.31
C GLY A 663 -5.91 6.73 0.82
N CYS A 664 -6.55 7.73 0.21
CA CYS A 664 -7.81 7.59 -0.52
C CYS A 664 -7.88 6.27 -1.30
N HIS A 665 -8.89 5.42 -1.02
CA HIS A 665 -8.89 4.05 -1.52
C HIS A 665 -10.26 3.46 -1.81
N GLY A 666 -11.08 3.22 -0.77
CA GLY A 666 -12.33 2.48 -0.91
C GLY A 666 -13.42 3.37 -1.48
N ILE A 667 -14.14 2.92 -2.52
CA ILE A 667 -15.32 3.62 -3.04
C ILE A 667 -16.42 2.60 -3.35
N ASN A 668 -17.66 2.87 -2.95
CA ASN A 668 -18.84 2.15 -3.42
C ASN A 668 -20.10 3.04 -3.35
N PHE A 669 -21.06 2.84 -4.27
CA PHE A 669 -22.32 3.58 -4.30
C PHE A 669 -23.43 2.90 -3.50
N GLY A 670 -24.25 3.71 -2.83
CA GLY A 670 -25.56 3.34 -2.27
C GLY A 670 -26.64 4.35 -2.66
N ALA A 671 -27.90 4.06 -2.34
CA ALA A 671 -29.02 4.93 -2.69
C ALA A 671 -29.11 6.17 -1.79
N LYS A 672 -29.42 7.32 -2.39
CA LYS A 672 -29.78 8.58 -1.73
C LYS A 672 -31.31 8.63 -1.56
N GLN A 673 -31.81 9.09 -0.42
CA GLN A 673 -33.25 9.14 -0.17
C GLN A 673 -33.94 10.11 -1.16
N GLY A 674 -35.02 9.68 -1.80
CA GLY A 674 -35.74 10.49 -2.79
C GLY A 674 -35.19 10.45 -4.22
N GLY A 675 -34.06 9.77 -4.46
CA GLY A 675 -33.49 9.56 -5.79
C GLY A 675 -31.99 9.85 -5.88
N GLY A 676 -31.34 9.39 -6.95
CA GLY A 676 -29.90 9.49 -7.14
C GLY A 676 -29.09 8.58 -6.20
N TYR A 677 -27.78 8.80 -6.13
CA TYR A 677 -26.87 7.91 -5.40
C TYR A 677 -25.79 8.70 -4.64
N TYR A 678 -25.28 8.07 -3.58
CA TYR A 678 -24.11 8.54 -2.86
C TYR A 678 -22.98 7.54 -2.98
N ALA A 679 -21.79 8.00 -3.34
CA ALA A 679 -20.57 7.23 -3.21
C ALA A 679 -19.94 7.48 -1.84
N TYR A 680 -19.66 6.41 -1.11
CA TYR A 680 -18.94 6.46 0.16
C TYR A 680 -17.46 6.22 -0.13
N VAL A 681 -16.61 7.18 0.22
CA VAL A 681 -15.17 7.16 -0.07
C VAL A 681 -14.38 7.06 1.23
N SER A 682 -13.62 5.99 1.43
CA SER A 682 -12.77 5.76 2.60
C SER A 682 -11.28 5.86 2.29
N SER A 683 -10.49 6.21 3.30
CA SER A 683 -9.04 6.37 3.20
C SER A 683 -8.31 5.36 4.08
N LYS A 684 -7.11 4.91 3.66
CA LYS A 684 -6.33 3.91 4.42
C LYS A 684 -5.66 4.49 5.66
N PHE A 685 -5.11 5.69 5.54
CA PHE A 685 -4.24 6.33 6.53
C PHE A 685 -4.94 7.54 7.16
N ALA A 686 -6.27 7.52 7.17
CA ALA A 686 -7.14 8.42 7.89
C ALA A 686 -8.38 7.65 8.38
N ASN A 687 -8.91 7.98 9.55
CA ASN A 687 -10.13 7.37 10.10
C ASN A 687 -11.43 7.93 9.49
N SER A 688 -11.38 8.51 8.29
CA SER A 688 -12.43 9.32 7.68
C SER A 688 -13.15 8.63 6.51
N VAL A 689 -14.40 9.05 6.30
CA VAL A 689 -15.24 8.74 5.14
C VAL A 689 -15.79 10.04 4.58
N ALA A 690 -15.63 10.26 3.28
CA ALA A 690 -16.32 11.29 2.53
C ALA A 690 -17.55 10.69 1.83
N VAL A 691 -18.59 11.51 1.67
CA VAL A 691 -19.79 11.18 0.88
C VAL A 691 -19.80 12.09 -0.34
N VAL A 692 -19.70 11.49 -1.52
CA VAL A 692 -19.75 12.18 -2.81
C VAL A 692 -21.13 12.00 -3.42
N ASP A 693 -21.72 13.12 -3.84
CA ASP A 693 -22.83 13.14 -4.78
C ASP A 693 -22.25 13.40 -6.17
N ALA A 694 -22.49 12.49 -7.11
CA ALA A 694 -21.91 12.56 -8.46
C ALA A 694 -22.72 13.50 -9.39
N ASP A 695 -24.00 13.71 -9.08
CA ASP A 695 -24.92 14.60 -9.76
C ASP A 695 -25.80 15.30 -8.68
N PRO A 696 -25.24 16.25 -7.91
CA PRO A 696 -25.95 16.94 -6.84
C PRO A 696 -27.15 17.77 -7.33
N ASN A 697 -27.22 18.12 -8.63
CA ASN A 697 -28.28 18.96 -9.19
C ASN A 697 -29.38 18.16 -9.93
N GLY A 698 -29.08 16.97 -10.44
CA GLY A 698 -30.00 16.07 -11.13
C GLY A 698 -30.04 16.22 -12.66
N ASP A 699 -29.02 16.82 -13.29
CA ASP A 699 -28.94 17.04 -14.75
C ASP A 699 -28.16 15.96 -15.51
N GLY A 700 -27.53 15.02 -14.80
CA GLY A 700 -26.72 13.94 -15.35
C GLY A 700 -25.29 14.32 -15.77
N ASN A 701 -24.81 15.51 -15.41
CA ASN A 701 -23.47 16.00 -15.76
C ASN A 701 -22.46 15.85 -14.59
N PRO A 702 -21.55 14.87 -14.62
CA PRO A 702 -20.62 14.62 -13.51
C PRO A 702 -19.56 15.73 -13.28
N ALA A 703 -19.52 16.78 -14.10
CA ALA A 703 -18.62 17.91 -13.90
C ALA A 703 -18.96 18.76 -12.64
N ASP A 704 -20.20 18.71 -12.13
CA ASP A 704 -20.60 19.45 -10.93
C ASP A 704 -20.47 18.65 -9.61
N ALA A 705 -20.23 17.33 -9.70
CA ALA A 705 -20.00 16.37 -8.61
C ALA A 705 -19.29 16.97 -7.37
N ALA A 706 -19.76 16.65 -6.16
CA ALA A 706 -19.34 17.33 -4.93
C ALA A 706 -19.26 16.39 -3.71
N ILE A 707 -18.37 16.73 -2.77
CA ILE A 707 -18.38 16.13 -1.43
C ILE A 707 -19.49 16.81 -0.63
N VAL A 708 -20.56 16.07 -0.35
CA VAL A 708 -21.75 16.56 0.36
C VAL A 708 -21.72 16.28 1.86
N GLY A 709 -20.83 15.39 2.31
CA GLY A 709 -20.63 15.12 3.74
C GLY A 709 -19.30 14.42 4.03
N LYS A 710 -18.90 14.44 5.31
CA LYS A 710 -17.66 13.80 5.79
C LYS A 710 -17.77 13.46 7.28
N PHE A 711 -17.33 12.28 7.69
CA PHE A 711 -17.45 11.78 9.07
C PHE A 711 -16.30 10.80 9.42
N VAL A 712 -16.13 10.46 10.71
CA VAL A 712 -15.15 9.43 11.15
C VAL A 712 -15.78 8.05 11.35
N LEU A 713 -14.95 7.01 11.21
CA LEU A 713 -15.26 5.59 11.48
C LEU A 713 -15.15 5.20 12.96
N ASP A 714 -14.84 6.15 13.85
CA ASP A 714 -14.66 5.87 15.27
C ASP A 714 -15.94 5.33 15.93
N GLN A 715 -15.80 4.26 16.71
CA GLN A 715 -16.84 3.76 17.61
C GLN A 715 -17.36 4.87 18.55
N ALA A 716 -18.67 5.13 18.49
CA ALA A 716 -19.36 6.05 19.37
C ALA A 716 -19.89 5.32 20.63
N PRO A 717 -20.26 6.05 21.70
CA PRO A 717 -21.02 5.47 22.81
C PRO A 717 -22.30 4.80 22.30
N GLY A 718 -22.45 3.50 22.54
CA GLY A 718 -23.57 2.69 22.06
C GLY A 718 -23.32 1.91 20.77
N THR A 719 -22.18 2.08 20.07
CA THR A 719 -21.80 1.21 18.95
C THR A 719 -21.75 -0.25 19.40
N ALA A 720 -22.50 -1.12 18.72
CA ALA A 720 -22.50 -2.56 18.99
C ALA A 720 -21.16 -3.19 18.57
N LYS A 721 -20.53 -3.99 19.43
CA LYS A 721 -19.25 -4.64 19.14
C LYS A 721 -19.10 -5.97 19.85
N ASP A 722 -18.31 -6.85 19.25
CA ASP A 722 -17.95 -8.19 19.73
C ASP A 722 -16.52 -8.25 20.31
N ASP A 723 -15.66 -7.28 19.99
CA ASP A 723 -14.35 -7.08 20.60
C ASP A 723 -14.04 -5.58 20.80
N GLN A 724 -13.08 -5.26 21.67
CA GLN A 724 -12.61 -3.90 21.92
C GLN A 724 -11.48 -3.54 20.95
N VAL A 725 -11.64 -2.44 20.19
CA VAL A 725 -10.54 -1.84 19.42
C VAL A 725 -9.53 -1.21 20.38
N VAL A 726 -8.24 -1.52 20.20
CA VAL A 726 -7.13 -1.08 21.05
C VAL A 726 -6.13 -0.17 20.35
N ALA A 727 -6.05 -0.20 19.01
CA ALA A 727 -5.26 0.74 18.21
C ALA A 727 -5.84 0.91 16.80
N TYR A 728 -5.51 2.03 16.16
CA TYR A 728 -5.84 2.33 14.75
C TYR A 728 -7.35 2.24 14.42
N ASN A 729 -8.19 2.76 15.32
CA ASN A 729 -9.64 2.80 15.14
C ASN A 729 -10.01 3.49 13.82
N GLY A 730 -10.92 2.89 13.05
CA GLY A 730 -11.33 3.39 11.73
C GLY A 730 -10.27 3.34 10.61
N MET A 731 -9.03 2.93 10.89
CA MET A 731 -7.96 2.96 9.89
C MET A 731 -7.98 1.75 8.95
N GLY A 732 -7.55 1.95 7.71
CA GLY A 732 -7.43 0.91 6.69
C GLY A 732 -8.40 1.11 5.53
N GLY A 733 -9.67 1.44 5.80
CA GLY A 733 -10.67 1.90 4.82
C GLY A 733 -10.64 1.27 3.42
N GLN A 734 -10.60 -0.07 3.30
CA GLN A 734 -10.35 -0.73 2.00
C GLN A 734 -11.62 -1.16 1.27
N GLY A 735 -12.30 -2.16 1.82
CA GLY A 735 -13.59 -2.63 1.34
C GLY A 735 -14.67 -1.64 1.76
N VAL A 736 -15.47 -1.18 0.80
CA VAL A 736 -16.68 -0.38 1.02
C VAL A 736 -17.82 -1.10 0.35
N PHE A 737 -18.95 -1.24 1.04
CA PHE A 737 -20.13 -1.93 0.55
C PHE A 737 -21.40 -1.29 1.10
N ALA A 738 -22.24 -0.74 0.22
CA ALA A 738 -23.56 -0.25 0.60
C ALA A 738 -24.60 -1.37 0.50
N TYR A 739 -25.51 -1.43 1.48
CA TYR A 739 -26.72 -2.23 1.41
C TYR A 739 -27.94 -1.30 1.54
N PRO A 740 -28.90 -1.33 0.60
CA PRO A 740 -29.06 -2.32 -0.46
C PRO A 740 -28.08 -2.20 -1.62
N ILE A 741 -27.90 -3.30 -2.35
CA ILE A 741 -27.09 -3.34 -3.57
C ILE A 741 -27.88 -2.65 -4.69
N VAL A 742 -27.41 -1.46 -5.07
CA VAL A 742 -28.12 -0.55 -5.99
C VAL A 742 -27.76 -0.72 -7.47
N TYR A 743 -26.79 -1.57 -7.79
CA TYR A 743 -26.33 -1.79 -9.16
C TYR A 743 -27.35 -2.56 -9.99
N ASN A 744 -27.40 -2.23 -11.28
CA ASN A 744 -28.27 -2.90 -12.25
C ASN A 744 -28.03 -4.42 -12.27
N GLY A 745 -29.10 -5.21 -12.30
CA GLY A 745 -29.09 -6.67 -12.15
C GLY A 745 -29.28 -7.13 -10.70
N TRP A 746 -28.64 -6.49 -9.72
CA TRP A 746 -28.86 -6.80 -8.30
C TRP A 746 -30.09 -6.10 -7.75
N VAL A 747 -30.29 -4.80 -8.06
CA VAL A 747 -31.32 -3.97 -7.43
C VAL A 747 -32.75 -4.43 -7.76
N GLN A 748 -32.97 -4.96 -8.97
CA GLN A 748 -34.26 -5.55 -9.37
C GLN A 748 -34.59 -6.87 -8.63
N ASN A 749 -33.57 -7.52 -8.05
CA ASN A 749 -33.71 -8.73 -7.26
C ASN A 749 -33.76 -8.47 -5.74
N ALA A 750 -33.86 -7.20 -5.32
CA ALA A 750 -33.97 -6.82 -3.92
C ALA A 750 -35.28 -7.33 -3.27
N PRO A 751 -35.27 -7.77 -2.00
CA PRO A 751 -36.48 -8.15 -1.27
C PRO A 751 -37.51 -7.02 -1.20
N ALA A 752 -38.80 -7.34 -1.15
CA ALA A 752 -39.88 -6.34 -1.17
C ALA A 752 -39.77 -5.25 -0.07
N GLU A 753 -39.32 -5.61 1.14
CA GLU A 753 -39.04 -4.68 2.25
C GLU A 753 -38.00 -3.63 1.86
N VAL A 754 -36.98 -4.05 1.11
CA VAL A 754 -35.84 -3.23 0.66
C VAL A 754 -36.19 -2.43 -0.58
N ALA A 755 -36.85 -3.07 -1.55
CA ALA A 755 -37.32 -2.41 -2.77
C ALA A 755 -38.30 -1.28 -2.46
N GLY A 756 -39.14 -1.42 -1.43
CA GLY A 756 -40.04 -0.37 -0.95
C GLY A 756 -39.36 0.87 -0.34
N LEU A 757 -38.05 0.85 -0.12
CA LEU A 757 -37.26 2.01 0.31
C LEU A 757 -36.65 2.78 -0.87
N LEU A 758 -36.71 2.23 -2.09
CA LEU A 758 -36.07 2.77 -3.28
C LEU A 758 -37.09 3.46 -4.20
N THR A 759 -36.65 4.50 -4.90
CA THR A 759 -37.46 5.13 -5.95
C THR A 759 -37.55 4.24 -7.19
N CYS A 760 -38.56 4.44 -8.04
CA CYS A 760 -38.69 3.70 -9.29
C CYS A 760 -37.42 3.80 -10.16
N ARG A 761 -36.79 4.98 -10.26
CA ARG A 761 -35.53 5.16 -10.99
C ARG A 761 -34.38 4.37 -10.36
N GLN A 762 -34.31 4.28 -9.04
CA GLN A 762 -33.29 3.47 -8.36
C GLN A 762 -33.48 1.97 -8.56
N LEU A 763 -34.72 1.50 -8.75
CA LEU A 763 -35.04 0.13 -9.13
C LEU A 763 -34.79 -0.14 -10.63
N ASN A 764 -34.75 0.89 -11.47
CA ASN A 764 -34.57 0.81 -12.92
C ASN A 764 -33.45 1.75 -13.41
N PRO A 765 -32.20 1.61 -12.89
CA PRO A 765 -31.13 2.60 -13.06
C PRO A 765 -30.79 2.95 -14.52
N ILE A 766 -30.96 2.01 -15.45
CA ILE A 766 -30.70 2.21 -16.89
C ILE A 766 -31.96 2.31 -17.74
N ASN A 767 -33.15 2.27 -17.13
CA ASN A 767 -34.42 2.38 -17.85
C ASN A 767 -35.35 3.37 -17.12
N PRO A 768 -35.05 4.68 -17.16
CA PRO A 768 -35.86 5.70 -16.51
C PRO A 768 -37.26 5.85 -17.14
N GLU A 769 -37.48 5.33 -18.36
CA GLU A 769 -38.80 5.29 -19.03
C GLU A 769 -39.73 4.21 -18.47
N ALA A 770 -39.24 3.31 -17.62
CA ALA A 770 -40.07 2.40 -16.83
C ALA A 770 -40.80 3.10 -15.66
N CYS A 771 -40.62 4.42 -15.53
CA CYS A 771 -41.09 5.28 -14.44
C CYS A 771 -41.77 6.55 -14.98
#